data_AF-A0A538PDH9-F1
#
_entry.id   AF-A0A538PDH9-F1
#
_cell.length_a   1.000
_cell.length_b   1.000
_cell.length_c   1.000
_cell.angle_alpha   90.00
_cell.angle_beta   90.00
_cell.angle_gamma   90.00
#
_symmetry.space_group_name_H-M   'P 1'
#
loop_
_entity.id
_entity.type
_entity.pdbx_description
1 polymer ?
#
loop_
_entity_poly.entity_id
_entity_poly.type
_entity_poly.pdbx_seq_one_letter_code
_entity_poly.pdbx_strand_id
1 'polypeptide(L)'
;MKLHASTAALALFCSAAHAAVITVNSTNNLNPGQTETNLVMALNRLSDGDAIQFNIPGNGPFYIHTPEAGYPFITNHNVTIDGYSQAGAAPSTNTILATNTARIQIVLDSRVGPGGRTLLGPLANPGYDDSESAILALLGAKNFTLRGISFLSRPTPGLPDDPEIYCVALINDATNAHINGCWFGLDPNGVTVAGGGSAVAGFLGEGGAGASGLVFGTDGDGQNDPAEFNITMAQGIALNLETPNVKVAGNFFNVFPNGTTFLDLSSLTILDGGGIEAIENGAADNMVIGTDGDGRADADERNVFGPVFYPVRGTVALFWDAATNISFAGNYVGVGIDGRTGVGKNGLQENVSLVDVTSFSSIRIGSNFDGVSDALEGNLIYGLGCQGDQLCAPAKRAFIDFDDSNNDNDGSDAARIVLRGNTLVNNSSQILMQDQNVTIATYYSTVLADSTNNFATTLATNASGTQLLVTVPPPNTNNYPTAIVDFYALDPGESTNNPVQGKTYLGSVIDGSAQDSDAALNRVAFDVANLNLNSTTIVAALVTYSQSRSLGLTTQAGGAVTAIFSNPVTISPVAGPLRIGAFSFAAGNVTFTVSGGRPPYQLQVRANLTTDGWAPTGAPFTTSPVTVSATNASQSFFRVAGQ
;
A
#
# COMPACT_ATOMS: atom_id res chain seq x y z
N MET A 1 48.37 -53.00 44.71
CA MET A 1 47.03 -53.37 44.23
C MET A 1 46.22 -52.09 44.08
N LYS A 2 46.25 -51.47 42.89
CA LYS A 2 45.53 -50.21 42.59
C LYS A 2 44.34 -50.57 41.71
N LEU A 3 43.13 -50.42 42.24
CA LEU A 3 41.88 -50.57 41.48
C LEU A 3 41.75 -49.43 40.48
N HIS A 4 41.44 -49.76 39.22
CA HIS A 4 40.94 -48.81 38.22
C HIS A 4 39.41 -48.79 38.32
N ALA A 5 38.84 -47.61 38.56
CA ALA A 5 37.42 -47.36 38.39
C ALA A 5 37.22 -46.80 36.97
N SER A 6 36.48 -47.54 36.14
CA SER A 6 36.11 -47.12 34.79
C SER A 6 34.76 -46.40 34.88
N THR A 7 34.74 -45.11 34.59
CA THR A 7 33.52 -44.29 34.51
C THR A 7 32.86 -44.56 33.15
N ALA A 8 31.72 -45.25 33.14
CA ALA A 8 30.89 -45.38 31.95
C ALA A 8 30.02 -44.12 31.81
N ALA A 9 30.27 -43.30 30.78
CA ALA A 9 29.40 -42.21 30.40
C ALA A 9 28.17 -42.78 29.69
N LEU A 10 27.00 -42.66 30.32
CA LEU A 10 25.72 -42.98 29.74
C LEU A 10 25.33 -41.82 28.81
N ALA A 11 25.56 -41.97 27.51
CA ALA A 11 25.05 -41.06 26.49
C ALA A 11 23.52 -41.18 26.44
N LEU A 12 22.82 -40.19 26.99
CA LEU A 12 21.39 -40.01 26.82
C LEU A 12 21.16 -39.65 25.34
N PHE A 13 20.80 -40.63 24.52
CA PHE A 13 20.25 -40.35 23.19
C PHE A 13 18.88 -39.70 23.37
N CYS A 14 18.82 -38.37 23.44
CA CYS A 14 17.60 -37.64 23.13
C CYS A 14 17.31 -37.87 21.65
N SER A 15 16.49 -38.87 21.35
CA SER A 15 15.78 -38.90 20.06
C SER A 15 14.86 -37.69 20.03
N ALA A 16 15.21 -36.66 19.24
CA ALA A 16 14.25 -35.64 18.86
C ALA A 16 13.06 -36.38 18.22
N ALA A 17 11.88 -36.30 18.83
CA ALA A 17 10.66 -36.79 18.21
C ALA A 17 10.52 -36.05 16.88
N HIS A 18 10.36 -36.80 15.78
CA HIS A 18 10.05 -36.18 14.50
C HIS A 18 8.66 -35.56 14.58
N ALA A 19 8.52 -34.34 14.07
CA ALA A 19 7.24 -33.71 13.80
C ALA A 19 6.28 -34.69 13.10
N ALA A 20 5.09 -34.89 13.66
CA ALA A 20 4.09 -35.78 13.12
C ALA A 20 3.23 -35.08 12.07
N VAL A 21 2.72 -35.87 11.11
CA VAL A 21 1.65 -35.44 10.21
C VAL A 21 0.35 -36.08 10.68
N ILE A 22 -0.62 -35.26 11.07
CA ILE A 22 -1.95 -35.70 11.48
C ILE A 22 -2.91 -35.45 10.33
N THR A 23 -3.41 -36.52 9.71
CA THR A 23 -4.32 -36.42 8.56
C THR A 23 -5.78 -36.37 8.98
N VAL A 24 -6.46 -35.28 8.67
CA VAL A 24 -7.92 -35.14 8.72
C VAL A 24 -8.53 -35.78 7.48
N ASN A 25 -9.45 -36.72 7.66
CA ASN A 25 -10.08 -37.48 6.57
C ASN A 25 -11.62 -37.51 6.66
N SER A 26 -12.21 -36.71 7.54
CA SER A 26 -13.67 -36.60 7.70
C SER A 26 -14.08 -35.16 8.01
N THR A 27 -15.20 -34.72 7.44
CA THR A 27 -15.86 -33.44 7.76
C THR A 27 -16.74 -33.52 9.01
N ASN A 28 -16.96 -34.73 9.55
CA ASN A 28 -17.87 -34.97 10.65
C ASN A 28 -17.22 -34.66 12.00
N ASN A 29 -17.38 -33.42 12.45
CA ASN A 29 -16.88 -32.96 13.75
C ASN A 29 -17.69 -33.48 14.96
N LEU A 30 -18.90 -34.01 14.76
CA LEU A 30 -19.79 -34.41 15.85
C LEU A 30 -19.59 -35.88 16.26
N ASN A 31 -19.65 -36.78 15.29
CA ASN A 31 -19.67 -38.22 15.53
C ASN A 31 -18.79 -38.97 14.51
N PRO A 32 -17.47 -38.72 14.46
CA PRO A 32 -16.59 -39.37 13.49
C PRO A 32 -16.62 -40.90 13.65
N GLY A 33 -16.53 -41.60 12.53
CA GLY A 33 -16.40 -43.07 12.51
C GLY A 33 -15.11 -43.55 13.17
N GLN A 34 -15.01 -44.85 13.49
CA GLN A 34 -13.84 -45.43 14.18
C GLN A 34 -12.51 -45.27 13.41
N THR A 35 -12.56 -45.15 12.08
CA THR A 35 -11.40 -44.96 11.21
C THR A 35 -11.24 -43.52 10.74
N GLU A 36 -12.11 -42.63 11.20
CA GLU A 36 -12.10 -41.22 10.83
C GLU A 36 -11.28 -40.41 11.83
N THR A 37 -10.59 -39.40 11.32
CA THR A 37 -9.98 -38.33 12.10
C THR A 37 -10.56 -37.04 11.57
N ASN A 38 -11.34 -36.35 12.39
CA ASN A 38 -11.86 -35.01 12.11
C ASN A 38 -10.90 -33.94 12.65
N LEU A 39 -11.19 -32.67 12.38
CA LEU A 39 -10.31 -31.56 12.78
C LEU A 39 -10.23 -31.41 14.31
N VAL A 40 -11.34 -31.62 15.04
CA VAL A 40 -11.33 -31.59 16.52
C VAL A 40 -10.35 -32.61 17.09
N MET A 41 -10.36 -33.84 16.58
CA MET A 41 -9.43 -34.90 17.01
C MET A 41 -7.99 -34.58 16.62
N ALA A 42 -7.76 -33.98 15.45
CA ALA A 42 -6.43 -33.60 15.01
C ALA A 42 -5.82 -32.52 15.92
N LEU A 43 -6.59 -31.47 16.22
CA LEU A 43 -6.14 -30.38 17.09
C LEU A 43 -5.86 -30.85 18.53
N ASN A 44 -6.68 -31.75 19.09
CA ASN A 44 -6.44 -32.33 20.43
C ASN A 44 -5.19 -33.24 20.51
N ARG A 45 -4.65 -33.66 19.36
CA ARG A 45 -3.47 -34.55 19.28
C ARG A 45 -2.17 -33.81 18.97
N LEU A 46 -2.23 -32.49 18.74
CA LEU A 46 -1.07 -31.69 18.37
C LEU A 46 0.04 -31.77 19.41
N SER A 47 1.27 -31.81 18.89
CA SER A 47 2.51 -31.52 19.60
C SER A 47 3.28 -30.42 18.86
N ASP A 48 4.31 -29.87 19.50
CA ASP A 48 5.14 -28.85 18.88
C ASP A 48 5.82 -29.39 17.61
N GLY A 49 5.77 -28.62 16.53
CA GLY A 49 6.32 -28.98 15.22
C GLY A 49 5.38 -29.79 14.32
N ASP A 50 4.23 -30.24 14.81
CA ASP A 50 3.33 -31.09 14.03
C ASP A 50 2.64 -30.34 12.87
N ALA A 51 2.25 -31.10 11.85
CA ALA A 51 1.46 -30.60 10.74
C ALA A 51 0.09 -31.30 10.68
N ILE A 52 -0.98 -30.53 10.46
CA ILE A 52 -2.29 -31.04 10.08
C ILE A 52 -2.42 -30.97 8.56
N GLN A 53 -2.72 -32.13 7.97
CA GLN A 53 -3.00 -32.28 6.54
C GLN A 53 -4.40 -32.83 6.32
N PHE A 54 -4.94 -32.68 5.13
CA PHE A 54 -6.28 -33.11 4.76
C PHE A 54 -6.22 -34.14 3.63
N ASN A 55 -6.98 -35.22 3.78
CA ASN A 55 -7.20 -36.23 2.75
C ASN A 55 -8.62 -36.79 2.89
N ILE A 56 -9.60 -35.89 2.80
CA ILE A 56 -11.01 -36.23 2.89
C ILE A 56 -11.43 -36.91 1.57
N PRO A 57 -12.02 -38.12 1.60
CA PRO A 57 -12.45 -38.83 0.40
C PRO A 57 -13.58 -38.11 -0.34
N GLY A 58 -13.50 -38.07 -1.67
CA GLY A 58 -14.54 -37.52 -2.54
C GLY A 58 -14.06 -36.33 -3.37
N ASN A 59 -15.02 -35.64 -3.99
CA ASN A 59 -14.77 -34.37 -4.68
C ASN A 59 -15.18 -33.23 -3.75
N GLY A 60 -14.26 -32.31 -3.47
CA GLY A 60 -14.56 -31.10 -2.70
C GLY A 60 -15.23 -30.01 -3.54
N PRO A 61 -15.39 -28.79 -2.98
CA PRO A 61 -14.87 -28.38 -1.68
C PRO A 61 -15.57 -29.07 -0.50
N PHE A 62 -14.82 -29.29 0.58
CA PHE A 62 -15.27 -29.94 1.81
C PHE A 62 -15.57 -28.90 2.87
N TYR A 63 -16.84 -28.80 3.23
CA TYR A 63 -17.32 -27.92 4.29
C TYR A 63 -17.25 -28.66 5.62
N ILE A 64 -16.42 -28.15 6.53
CA ILE A 64 -16.25 -28.64 7.88
C ILE A 64 -16.98 -27.65 8.79
N HIS A 65 -18.15 -28.07 9.27
CA HIS A 65 -18.93 -27.26 10.21
C HIS A 65 -18.20 -27.15 11.54
N THR A 66 -18.07 -25.92 12.03
CA THR A 66 -17.49 -25.67 13.35
C THR A 66 -18.35 -26.34 14.43
N PRO A 67 -17.74 -27.04 15.40
CA PRO A 67 -18.50 -27.67 16.49
C PRO A 67 -19.25 -26.63 17.33
N GLU A 68 -20.36 -27.04 17.95
CA GLU A 68 -21.13 -26.16 18.84
C GLU A 68 -20.29 -25.61 20.01
N ALA A 69 -19.33 -26.39 20.53
CA ALA A 69 -18.41 -25.95 21.57
C ALA A 69 -17.12 -25.30 21.03
N GLY A 70 -17.02 -25.07 19.71
CA GLY A 70 -15.80 -24.61 19.06
C GLY A 70 -14.72 -25.69 18.91
N TYR A 71 -13.59 -25.27 18.34
CA TYR A 71 -12.37 -26.07 18.30
C TYR A 71 -11.53 -25.85 19.59
N PRO A 72 -10.69 -26.81 20.00
CA PRO A 72 -9.79 -26.57 21.14
C PRO A 72 -8.76 -25.47 20.81
N PHE A 73 -8.30 -24.75 21.84
CA PHE A 73 -7.18 -23.80 21.70
C PHE A 73 -5.92 -24.50 21.18
N ILE A 74 -5.26 -23.87 20.23
CA ILE A 74 -3.95 -24.28 19.73
C ILE A 74 -2.90 -23.64 20.64
N THR A 75 -2.19 -24.46 21.41
CA THR A 75 -1.15 -24.01 22.35
C THR A 75 0.26 -24.47 21.96
N ASN A 76 0.35 -25.37 20.97
CA ASN A 76 1.61 -25.91 20.48
C ASN A 76 2.33 -24.94 19.54
N HIS A 77 3.65 -24.98 19.57
CA HIS A 77 4.50 -24.12 18.75
C HIS A 77 4.92 -24.80 17.43
N ASN A 78 5.26 -24.01 16.42
CA ASN A 78 5.74 -24.48 15.11
C ASN A 78 4.75 -25.42 14.40
N VAL A 79 3.45 -25.22 14.61
CA VAL A 79 2.40 -26.04 14.02
C VAL A 79 2.04 -25.50 12.64
N THR A 80 1.87 -26.38 11.66
CA THR A 80 1.31 -26.04 10.35
C THR A 80 -0.07 -26.65 10.14
N ILE A 81 -1.06 -25.88 9.71
CA ILE A 81 -2.32 -26.38 9.14
C ILE A 81 -2.31 -26.13 7.63
N ASP A 82 -2.25 -27.22 6.86
CA ASP A 82 -2.02 -27.18 5.42
C ASP A 82 -3.23 -27.67 4.62
N GLY A 83 -4.12 -26.76 4.25
CA GLY A 83 -5.26 -27.04 3.37
C GLY A 83 -4.88 -27.45 1.95
N TYR A 84 -3.69 -27.06 1.46
CA TYR A 84 -3.21 -27.44 0.12
C TYR A 84 -2.81 -28.91 0.01
N SER A 85 -2.71 -29.63 1.13
CA SER A 85 -2.52 -31.08 1.13
C SER A 85 -3.75 -31.87 0.63
N GLN A 86 -4.94 -31.26 0.64
CA GLN A 86 -6.15 -31.90 0.13
C GLN A 86 -6.06 -32.11 -1.38
N ALA A 87 -6.41 -33.32 -1.85
CA ALA A 87 -6.46 -33.62 -3.28
C ALA A 87 -7.37 -32.64 -4.04
N GLY A 88 -6.84 -32.05 -5.12
CA GLY A 88 -7.51 -31.03 -5.94
C GLY A 88 -7.23 -29.59 -5.53
N ALA A 89 -6.70 -29.37 -4.32
CA ALA A 89 -6.26 -28.06 -3.88
C ALA A 89 -4.98 -27.64 -4.62
N ALA A 90 -4.79 -26.35 -4.81
CA ALA A 90 -3.55 -25.78 -5.35
C ALA A 90 -3.40 -24.32 -4.91
N PRO A 91 -2.18 -23.87 -4.57
CA PRO A 91 -1.92 -22.45 -4.37
C PRO A 91 -2.05 -21.66 -5.68
N SER A 92 -2.13 -20.34 -5.56
CA SER A 92 -2.01 -19.47 -6.72
C SER A 92 -0.58 -19.54 -7.27
N THR A 93 -0.45 -19.42 -8.59
CA THR A 93 0.84 -19.36 -9.30
C THR A 93 1.06 -18.04 -10.04
N ASN A 94 0.05 -17.16 -9.97
CA ASN A 94 0.05 -15.86 -10.62
C ASN A 94 0.51 -14.79 -9.62
N THR A 95 1.33 -13.86 -10.10
CA THR A 95 1.75 -12.65 -9.37
C THR A 95 0.54 -11.87 -8.84
N ILE A 96 0.74 -11.02 -7.85
CA ILE A 96 -0.35 -10.27 -7.19
C ILE A 96 -1.15 -9.34 -8.13
N LEU A 97 -0.56 -8.91 -9.25
CA LEU A 97 -1.22 -8.12 -10.29
C LEU A 97 -1.87 -8.95 -11.43
N ALA A 98 -2.13 -10.22 -11.17
CA ALA A 98 -2.86 -11.12 -12.05
C ALA A 98 -3.99 -11.84 -11.29
N THR A 99 -4.93 -12.45 -12.01
CA THR A 99 -6.03 -13.21 -11.39
C THR A 99 -5.49 -14.28 -10.43
N ASN A 100 -6.01 -14.33 -9.21
CA ASN A 100 -5.69 -15.37 -8.24
C ASN A 100 -6.17 -16.74 -8.77
N THR A 101 -5.25 -17.71 -8.82
CA THR A 101 -5.51 -19.05 -9.38
C THR A 101 -5.62 -20.15 -8.33
N ALA A 102 -5.63 -19.78 -7.04
CA ALA A 102 -5.74 -20.75 -5.97
C ALA A 102 -7.03 -21.56 -6.09
N ARG A 103 -6.92 -22.86 -5.86
CA ARG A 103 -8.05 -23.78 -5.71
C ARG A 103 -8.11 -24.21 -4.26
N ILE A 104 -9.03 -23.63 -3.51
CA ILE A 104 -9.30 -24.01 -2.12
C ILE A 104 -10.24 -25.21 -2.10
N GLN A 105 -9.94 -26.20 -1.26
CA GLN A 105 -10.78 -27.40 -1.10
C GLN A 105 -11.29 -27.59 0.33
N ILE A 106 -10.72 -26.93 1.32
CA ILE A 106 -11.15 -27.05 2.72
C ILE A 106 -11.81 -25.73 3.14
N VAL A 107 -13.01 -25.85 3.67
CA VAL A 107 -13.81 -24.73 4.17
C VAL A 107 -14.13 -24.95 5.63
N LEU A 108 -13.74 -24.02 6.51
CA LEU A 108 -14.21 -23.98 7.89
C LEU A 108 -15.45 -23.08 7.93
N ASP A 109 -16.61 -23.69 8.18
CA ASP A 109 -17.92 -23.04 8.04
C ASP A 109 -18.59 -22.82 9.40
N SER A 110 -18.60 -21.56 9.82
CA SER A 110 -19.18 -21.07 11.07
C SER A 110 -20.49 -20.30 10.86
N ARG A 111 -21.16 -20.44 9.71
CA ARG A 111 -22.40 -19.67 9.42
C ARG A 111 -23.62 -20.08 10.24
N VAL A 112 -23.60 -21.25 10.87
CA VAL A 112 -24.78 -21.82 11.54
C VAL A 112 -24.72 -21.61 13.06
N GLY A 113 -25.86 -21.23 13.65
CA GLY A 113 -26.13 -21.22 15.09
C GLY A 113 -25.44 -20.09 15.89
N PRO A 114 -26.04 -19.66 17.02
CA PRO A 114 -25.31 -18.90 18.05
C PRO A 114 -24.25 -19.79 18.72
N GLY A 115 -23.12 -19.23 19.14
CA GLY A 115 -22.15 -19.92 20.00
C GLY A 115 -21.31 -21.05 19.38
N GLY A 116 -21.47 -21.40 18.10
CA GLY A 116 -20.75 -22.52 17.45
C GLY A 116 -19.26 -22.28 17.14
N ARG A 117 -18.50 -21.73 18.09
CA ARG A 117 -17.09 -21.31 17.97
C ARG A 117 -16.40 -21.32 19.33
N THR A 118 -15.08 -21.18 19.35
CA THR A 118 -14.30 -21.15 20.57
C THR A 118 -14.46 -19.79 21.25
N LEU A 119 -15.17 -19.73 22.37
CA LEU A 119 -15.29 -18.52 23.18
C LEU A 119 -13.91 -18.07 23.70
N LEU A 120 -13.63 -16.76 23.62
CA LEU A 120 -12.35 -16.18 24.01
C LEU A 120 -12.37 -15.62 25.44
N GLY A 121 -13.54 -15.24 25.95
CA GLY A 121 -13.75 -14.90 27.37
C GLY A 121 -14.43 -16.01 28.17
N PRO A 122 -14.23 -16.06 29.52
CA PRO A 122 -13.35 -15.24 30.34
C PRO A 122 -12.04 -16.00 30.59
N LEU A 123 -11.13 -16.04 29.59
CA LEU A 123 -9.75 -16.43 29.92
C LEU A 123 -9.20 -15.40 30.93
N ALA A 124 -8.23 -15.80 31.76
CA ALA A 124 -7.56 -14.84 32.61
C ALA A 124 -6.68 -13.95 31.73
N ASN A 125 -7.14 -12.72 31.48
CA ASN A 125 -6.39 -11.62 30.89
C ASN A 125 -5.99 -11.76 29.40
N PRO A 126 -6.88 -12.19 28.47
CA PRO A 126 -6.50 -12.48 27.08
C PRO A 126 -6.55 -11.27 26.14
N GLY A 127 -7.11 -10.12 26.58
CA GLY A 127 -7.44 -8.99 25.69
C GLY A 127 -8.81 -9.13 25.00
N TYR A 128 -9.58 -10.16 25.39
CA TYR A 128 -10.89 -10.53 24.85
C TYR A 128 -11.90 -10.71 26.00
N ASP A 129 -13.18 -10.48 25.72
CA ASP A 129 -14.29 -10.69 26.64
C ASP A 129 -15.24 -11.84 26.20
N ASP A 130 -16.35 -12.02 26.93
CA ASP A 130 -17.29 -13.11 26.68
C ASP A 130 -18.19 -12.88 25.46
N SER A 131 -18.09 -11.73 24.82
CA SER A 131 -18.79 -11.37 23.58
C SER A 131 -18.00 -11.70 22.31
N GLU A 132 -16.87 -12.39 22.44
CA GLU A 132 -15.95 -12.70 21.34
C GLU A 132 -15.62 -14.20 21.22
N SER A 133 -15.45 -14.67 19.99
CA SER A 133 -15.18 -16.07 19.66
C SER A 133 -14.29 -16.21 18.43
N ALA A 134 -13.64 -17.36 18.28
CA ALA A 134 -12.82 -17.67 17.11
C ALA A 134 -13.08 -19.06 16.53
N ILE A 135 -12.84 -19.19 15.21
CA ILE A 135 -12.81 -20.50 14.55
C ILE A 135 -11.50 -21.20 14.94
N LEU A 136 -10.35 -20.55 14.79
CA LEU A 136 -9.07 -21.04 15.28
C LEU A 136 -8.51 -20.07 16.33
N ALA A 137 -8.38 -20.53 17.57
CA ALA A 137 -7.85 -19.73 18.67
C ALA A 137 -6.43 -20.18 19.04
N LEU A 138 -5.44 -19.32 18.85
CA LEU A 138 -4.03 -19.57 19.14
C LEU A 138 -3.69 -18.95 20.49
N LEU A 139 -3.41 -19.77 21.49
CA LEU A 139 -3.10 -19.32 22.85
C LEU A 139 -1.63 -19.59 23.15
N GLY A 140 -0.78 -18.55 23.06
CA GLY A 140 0.67 -18.65 23.25
C GLY A 140 1.40 -19.49 22.18
N ALA A 141 0.71 -19.94 21.14
CA ALA A 141 1.31 -20.70 20.04
C ALA A 141 2.23 -19.79 19.23
N LYS A 142 3.47 -20.25 18.98
CA LYS A 142 4.51 -19.48 18.30
C LYS A 142 4.82 -20.11 16.96
N ASN A 143 5.17 -19.29 15.96
CA ASN A 143 5.55 -19.76 14.62
C ASN A 143 4.48 -20.68 13.99
N PHE A 144 3.20 -20.35 14.19
CA PHE A 144 2.10 -21.09 13.59
C PHE A 144 1.96 -20.74 12.11
N THR A 145 1.73 -21.73 11.24
CA THR A 145 1.48 -21.52 9.82
C THR A 145 0.09 -22.02 9.43
N LEU A 146 -0.67 -21.23 8.71
CA LEU A 146 -1.97 -21.60 8.17
C LEU A 146 -2.03 -21.27 6.68
N ARG A 147 -2.39 -22.26 5.87
CA ARG A 147 -2.54 -22.07 4.43
C ARG A 147 -3.61 -22.88 3.75
N GLY A 148 -4.15 -22.36 2.63
CA GLY A 148 -5.03 -23.10 1.73
C GLY A 148 -6.41 -23.42 2.30
N ILE A 149 -6.90 -22.63 3.26
CA ILE A 149 -8.20 -22.78 3.91
C ILE A 149 -9.11 -21.60 3.55
N SER A 150 -10.39 -21.88 3.29
CA SER A 150 -11.45 -20.87 3.23
C SER A 150 -12.20 -20.83 4.57
N PHE A 151 -12.46 -19.63 5.08
CA PHE A 151 -13.27 -19.39 6.26
C PHE A 151 -14.57 -18.74 5.87
N LEU A 152 -15.70 -19.34 6.24
CA LEU A 152 -17.01 -18.75 6.08
C LEU A 152 -17.61 -18.48 7.46
N SER A 153 -18.11 -17.26 7.63
CA SER A 153 -18.68 -16.77 8.88
C SER A 153 -19.93 -15.95 8.59
N ARG A 154 -20.45 -15.27 9.59
CA ARG A 154 -21.60 -14.38 9.48
C ARG A 154 -21.43 -13.16 10.39
N PRO A 155 -22.11 -12.04 10.09
CA PRO A 155 -22.30 -10.97 11.05
C PRO A 155 -23.00 -11.48 12.32
N THR A 156 -22.59 -10.93 13.46
CA THR A 156 -23.09 -11.24 14.81
C THR A 156 -23.22 -9.95 15.61
N PRO A 157 -24.15 -9.87 16.58
CA PRO A 157 -24.32 -8.67 17.38
C PRO A 157 -23.18 -8.40 18.38
N GLY A 158 -22.23 -9.33 18.57
CA GLY A 158 -21.13 -9.16 19.53
C GLY A 158 -21.66 -9.18 20.96
N LEU A 159 -22.42 -10.22 21.31
CA LEU A 159 -23.03 -10.40 22.63
C LEU A 159 -22.66 -11.77 23.19
N PRO A 160 -22.66 -11.99 24.52
CA PRO A 160 -22.29 -13.28 25.10
C PRO A 160 -23.08 -14.48 24.55
N ASP A 161 -24.35 -14.28 24.21
CA ASP A 161 -25.21 -15.34 23.62
C ASP A 161 -25.01 -15.51 22.10
N ASP A 162 -24.44 -14.53 21.40
CA ASP A 162 -24.06 -14.61 19.98
C ASP A 162 -22.80 -13.77 19.72
N PRO A 163 -21.62 -14.29 20.11
CA PRO A 163 -20.38 -13.54 20.14
C PRO A 163 -19.87 -13.24 18.74
N GLU A 164 -19.01 -12.22 18.64
CA GLU A 164 -18.25 -11.93 17.45
C GLU A 164 -17.42 -13.14 16.99
N ILE A 165 -17.25 -13.29 15.68
CA ILE A 165 -16.57 -14.45 15.09
C ILE A 165 -15.33 -14.01 14.34
N TYR A 166 -14.18 -14.29 14.93
CA TYR A 166 -12.87 -14.18 14.28
C TYR A 166 -12.51 -15.49 13.58
N CYS A 167 -11.93 -15.41 12.39
CA CYS A 167 -11.46 -16.62 11.70
C CYS A 167 -10.23 -17.18 12.45
N VAL A 168 -9.28 -16.31 12.79
CA VAL A 168 -8.12 -16.62 13.61
C VAL A 168 -8.00 -15.60 14.74
N ALA A 169 -7.83 -16.05 15.98
CA ALA A 169 -7.51 -15.18 17.12
C ALA A 169 -6.12 -15.49 17.65
N LEU A 170 -5.29 -14.45 17.83
CA LEU A 170 -3.96 -14.50 18.40
C LEU A 170 -4.02 -14.03 19.86
N ILE A 171 -3.77 -14.96 20.79
CA ILE A 171 -4.05 -14.74 22.20
C ILE A 171 -2.77 -14.96 23.00
N ASN A 172 -2.43 -14.02 23.87
CA ASN A 172 -1.40 -14.13 24.91
C ASN A 172 -0.05 -14.70 24.40
N ASP A 173 0.84 -13.85 23.86
CA ASP A 173 2.18 -14.22 23.33
C ASP A 173 2.16 -15.21 22.16
N ALA A 174 1.06 -15.22 21.38
CA ALA A 174 0.96 -15.95 20.12
C ALA A 174 1.74 -15.23 19.00
N THR A 175 3.07 -15.41 18.97
CA THR A 175 3.97 -14.65 18.10
C THR A 175 4.33 -15.36 16.80
N ASN A 176 4.65 -14.58 15.76
CA ASN A 176 5.16 -15.04 14.47
C ASN A 176 4.20 -15.99 13.73
N ALA A 177 2.90 -15.72 13.81
CA ALA A 177 1.94 -16.45 12.99
C ALA A 177 2.12 -16.07 11.51
N HIS A 178 2.13 -17.05 10.61
CA HIS A 178 2.13 -16.86 9.17
C HIS A 178 0.81 -17.39 8.59
N ILE A 179 0.00 -16.47 8.10
CA ILE A 179 -1.34 -16.75 7.59
C ILE A 179 -1.35 -16.40 6.10
N ASN A 180 -1.32 -17.41 5.24
CA ASN A 180 -1.03 -17.21 3.82
C ASN A 180 -1.83 -18.14 2.89
N GLY A 181 -2.17 -17.70 1.68
CA GLY A 181 -2.93 -18.50 0.71
C GLY A 181 -4.35 -18.86 1.16
N CYS A 182 -4.93 -18.10 2.09
CA CYS A 182 -6.24 -18.33 2.68
C CYS A 182 -7.32 -17.40 2.12
N TRP A 183 -8.57 -17.86 2.13
CA TRP A 183 -9.73 -17.06 1.74
C TRP A 183 -10.61 -16.79 2.97
N PHE A 184 -10.79 -15.53 3.34
CA PHE A 184 -11.59 -15.12 4.49
C PHE A 184 -12.89 -14.48 4.02
N GLY A 185 -14.02 -15.08 4.36
CA GLY A 185 -15.34 -14.60 3.93
C GLY A 185 -15.65 -14.84 2.46
N LEU A 186 -14.89 -15.69 1.76
CA LEU A 186 -15.12 -16.04 0.36
C LEU A 186 -15.17 -17.57 0.19
N ASP A 187 -16.27 -18.04 -0.39
CA ASP A 187 -16.49 -19.45 -0.72
C ASP A 187 -15.58 -19.89 -1.89
N PRO A 188 -15.10 -21.15 -1.94
CA PRO A 188 -14.30 -21.65 -3.06
C PRO A 188 -14.96 -21.55 -4.44
N ASN A 189 -16.27 -21.30 -4.52
CA ASN A 189 -16.95 -20.96 -5.77
C ASN A 189 -16.53 -19.59 -6.36
N GLY A 190 -15.79 -18.77 -5.60
CA GLY A 190 -15.19 -17.50 -6.02
C GLY A 190 -16.15 -16.31 -6.08
N VAL A 191 -17.41 -16.47 -5.64
CA VAL A 191 -18.45 -15.42 -5.74
C VAL A 191 -19.32 -15.29 -4.49
N THR A 192 -19.52 -16.35 -3.70
CA THR A 192 -20.34 -16.29 -2.49
C THR A 192 -19.53 -15.70 -1.35
N VAL A 193 -20.03 -14.58 -0.81
CA VAL A 193 -19.40 -13.84 0.29
C VAL A 193 -20.14 -14.16 1.60
N ALA A 194 -19.39 -14.42 2.66
CA ALA A 194 -19.90 -14.69 4.01
C ALA A 194 -18.82 -14.37 5.05
N GLY A 195 -18.55 -13.08 5.27
CA GLY A 195 -17.59 -12.60 6.26
C GLY A 195 -18.18 -12.54 7.68
N GLY A 196 -17.28 -12.41 8.67
CA GLY A 196 -17.60 -12.31 10.09
C GLY A 196 -17.03 -11.04 10.70
N GLY A 197 -16.54 -11.11 11.94
CA GLY A 197 -15.88 -9.99 12.61
C GLY A 197 -14.53 -9.67 11.96
N SER A 198 -13.60 -10.64 11.98
CA SER A 198 -12.24 -10.46 11.46
C SER A 198 -11.66 -11.70 10.81
N ALA A 199 -10.77 -11.49 9.84
CA ALA A 199 -9.90 -12.56 9.34
C ALA A 199 -8.88 -12.94 10.41
N VAL A 200 -8.22 -11.95 11.01
CA VAL A 200 -7.32 -12.14 12.16
C VAL A 200 -7.61 -11.08 13.20
N ALA A 201 -7.78 -11.51 14.45
CA ALA A 201 -7.83 -10.63 15.62
C ALA A 201 -6.64 -10.92 16.55
N GLY A 202 -6.10 -9.90 17.22
CA GLY A 202 -5.00 -10.06 18.17
C GLY A 202 -4.91 -8.90 19.14
N PHE A 203 -5.33 -9.07 20.39
CA PHE A 203 -5.41 -7.99 21.37
C PHE A 203 -4.42 -8.15 22.52
N LEU A 204 -4.09 -7.04 23.19
CA LEU A 204 -3.18 -7.02 24.32
C LEU A 204 -3.90 -7.51 25.58
N GLY A 205 -3.36 -8.54 26.23
CA GLY A 205 -3.83 -9.01 27.52
C GLY A 205 -3.46 -8.07 28.67
N GLU A 206 -4.17 -8.17 29.81
CA GLU A 206 -3.78 -7.40 31.00
C GLU A 206 -2.34 -7.77 31.43
N GLY A 207 -1.49 -6.75 31.58
CA GLY A 207 -0.05 -6.92 31.88
C GLY A 207 0.87 -6.80 30.65
N GLY A 208 0.31 -6.57 29.46
CA GLY A 208 1.08 -6.24 28.25
C GLY A 208 1.56 -7.45 27.44
N ALA A 209 1.05 -8.65 27.72
CA ALA A 209 1.32 -9.82 26.89
C ALA A 209 0.42 -9.79 25.65
N GLY A 210 1.02 -9.66 24.47
CA GLY A 210 0.30 -9.56 23.19
C GLY A 210 0.96 -10.41 22.12
N ALA A 211 0.26 -10.61 21.00
CA ALA A 211 0.85 -11.17 19.80
C ALA A 211 1.91 -10.21 19.23
N SER A 212 2.81 -10.72 18.39
CA SER A 212 3.75 -9.91 17.60
C SER A 212 4.23 -10.68 16.39
N GLY A 213 4.74 -10.02 15.36
CA GLY A 213 5.41 -10.73 14.26
C GLY A 213 4.44 -11.38 13.26
N LEU A 214 3.16 -11.00 13.25
CA LEU A 214 2.18 -11.57 12.31
C LEU A 214 2.62 -11.28 10.87
N VAL A 215 2.69 -12.32 10.05
CA VAL A 215 2.76 -12.23 8.59
C VAL A 215 1.39 -12.62 8.03
N PHE A 216 0.68 -11.65 7.47
CA PHE A 216 -0.57 -11.86 6.76
C PHE A 216 -0.32 -11.70 5.26
N GLY A 217 -0.24 -12.82 4.56
CA GLY A 217 0.05 -12.92 3.13
C GLY A 217 1.50 -13.35 2.87
N THR A 218 2.16 -12.73 1.89
CA THR A 218 3.54 -13.09 1.55
C THR A 218 4.55 -12.64 2.60
N ASP A 219 5.52 -13.49 2.90
CA ASP A 219 6.66 -13.11 3.75
C ASP A 219 7.73 -12.28 3.01
N GLY A 220 7.68 -12.24 1.67
CA GLY A 220 8.60 -11.49 0.83
C GLY A 220 9.95 -12.19 0.63
N ASP A 221 10.07 -13.47 0.97
CA ASP A 221 11.33 -14.20 0.85
C ASP A 221 11.67 -14.58 -0.60
N GLY A 222 10.92 -14.17 -1.61
CA GLY A 222 11.22 -14.48 -3.02
C GLY A 222 11.05 -15.96 -3.37
N GLN A 223 10.47 -16.78 -2.49
CA GLN A 223 10.15 -18.18 -2.73
C GLN A 223 8.64 -18.40 -2.63
N ASN A 224 8.01 -18.52 -3.80
CA ASN A 224 6.58 -18.83 -3.91
C ASN A 224 5.67 -17.73 -3.34
N ASP A 225 6.09 -16.46 -3.30
CA ASP A 225 5.23 -15.32 -2.89
C ASP A 225 3.83 -15.33 -3.56
N PRO A 226 3.69 -15.66 -4.87
CA PRO A 226 2.38 -15.83 -5.49
C PRO A 226 1.44 -16.83 -4.82
N ALA A 227 1.98 -17.86 -4.15
CA ALA A 227 1.24 -18.90 -3.45
C ALA A 227 0.69 -18.44 -2.09
N GLU A 228 1.24 -17.37 -1.54
CA GLU A 228 1.00 -16.91 -0.17
C GLU A 228 -0.15 -15.90 -0.06
N PHE A 229 -0.73 -15.57 -1.22
CA PHE A 229 -1.71 -14.52 -1.37
C PHE A 229 -3.06 -14.85 -0.70
N ASN A 230 -3.46 -14.05 0.31
CA ASN A 230 -4.80 -14.13 0.91
C ASN A 230 -5.84 -13.26 0.19
N ILE A 231 -7.10 -13.71 0.21
CA ILE A 231 -8.26 -12.90 -0.19
C ILE A 231 -9.19 -12.74 1.01
N THR A 232 -9.51 -11.50 1.37
CA THR A 232 -10.43 -11.18 2.47
C THR A 232 -11.63 -10.42 1.94
N MET A 233 -12.84 -10.89 2.25
CA MET A 233 -14.11 -10.33 1.80
C MET A 233 -15.06 -10.12 2.97
N ALA A 234 -15.61 -8.91 3.07
CA ALA A 234 -16.74 -8.56 3.95
C ALA A 234 -16.56 -8.90 5.43
N GLN A 235 -15.34 -8.80 5.95
CA GLN A 235 -15.11 -8.82 7.39
C GLN A 235 -15.49 -7.45 7.97
N GLY A 236 -15.99 -7.43 9.20
CA GLY A 236 -16.22 -6.20 9.96
C GLY A 236 -14.96 -5.34 9.98
N ILE A 237 -13.87 -5.93 10.48
CA ILE A 237 -12.51 -5.41 10.39
C ILE A 237 -11.61 -6.59 9.98
N ALA A 238 -11.02 -6.57 8.78
CA ALA A 238 -10.26 -7.73 8.29
C ALA A 238 -9.08 -8.10 9.21
N LEU A 239 -8.25 -7.14 9.59
CA LEU A 239 -7.19 -7.30 10.58
C LEU A 239 -7.48 -6.37 11.77
N ASN A 240 -7.88 -6.93 12.91
CA ASN A 240 -8.23 -6.17 14.12
C ASN A 240 -7.19 -6.43 15.22
N LEU A 241 -6.26 -5.50 15.41
CA LEU A 241 -4.99 -5.79 16.08
C LEU A 241 -4.65 -4.79 17.21
N GLU A 242 -3.85 -5.28 18.13
CA GLU A 242 -2.95 -4.57 19.04
C GLU A 242 -1.64 -5.34 19.02
N THR A 243 -0.95 -5.30 17.86
CA THR A 243 0.14 -6.24 17.55
C THR A 243 1.29 -5.48 16.85
N PRO A 244 2.52 -5.50 17.40
CA PRO A 244 3.70 -4.94 16.74
C PRO A 244 4.39 -5.94 15.80
N ASN A 245 5.29 -5.43 14.97
CA ASN A 245 6.11 -6.15 13.98
C ASN A 245 5.26 -6.92 12.96
N VAL A 246 4.19 -6.30 12.45
CA VAL A 246 3.25 -6.95 11.54
C VAL A 246 3.65 -6.70 10.09
N LYS A 247 3.62 -7.73 9.24
CA LYS A 247 3.73 -7.62 7.79
C LYS A 247 2.39 -8.00 7.14
N VAL A 248 1.82 -7.09 6.38
CA VAL A 248 0.62 -7.27 5.57
C VAL A 248 1.02 -7.07 4.13
N ALA A 249 1.28 -8.14 3.40
CA ALA A 249 1.83 -8.08 2.05
C ALA A 249 1.18 -9.13 1.14
N GLY A 250 0.95 -8.80 -0.13
CA GLY A 250 0.44 -9.75 -1.11
C GLY A 250 -1.00 -10.17 -0.87
N ASN A 251 -1.91 -9.25 -0.52
CA ASN A 251 -3.32 -9.57 -0.21
C ASN A 251 -4.32 -8.78 -1.06
N PHE A 252 -5.54 -9.32 -1.16
CA PHE A 252 -6.73 -8.63 -1.67
C PHE A 252 -7.70 -8.42 -0.53
N PHE A 253 -8.12 -7.17 -0.35
CA PHE A 253 -9.16 -6.79 0.61
C PHE A 253 -10.38 -6.29 -0.16
N ASN A 254 -11.51 -6.98 -0.03
CA ASN A 254 -12.77 -6.66 -0.71
C ASN A 254 -12.65 -6.60 -2.25
N VAL A 255 -11.72 -7.39 -2.80
CA VAL A 255 -11.51 -7.62 -4.23
C VAL A 255 -11.67 -9.11 -4.53
N PHE A 256 -12.50 -9.45 -5.50
CA PHE A 256 -12.70 -10.83 -5.92
C PHE A 256 -11.45 -11.40 -6.62
N PRO A 257 -11.30 -12.74 -6.72
CA PRO A 257 -10.12 -13.39 -7.28
C PRO A 257 -9.69 -12.91 -8.68
N ASN A 258 -10.60 -12.37 -9.48
CA ASN A 258 -10.26 -11.81 -10.80
C ASN A 258 -9.44 -10.51 -10.74
N GLY A 259 -9.42 -9.84 -9.58
CA GLY A 259 -8.67 -8.61 -9.32
C GLY A 259 -9.29 -7.32 -9.86
N THR A 260 -10.43 -7.39 -10.56
CA THR A 260 -11.11 -6.24 -11.18
C THR A 260 -12.60 -6.16 -10.84
N THR A 261 -13.11 -7.08 -10.03
CA THR A 261 -14.45 -7.02 -9.45
C THR A 261 -14.32 -6.82 -7.96
N PHE A 262 -15.10 -5.88 -7.43
CA PHE A 262 -15.06 -5.49 -6.02
C PHE A 262 -16.30 -5.97 -5.29
N LEU A 263 -16.20 -6.04 -3.97
CA LEU A 263 -17.35 -6.25 -3.09
C LEU A 263 -18.42 -5.18 -3.32
N ASP A 264 -19.67 -5.59 -3.49
CA ASP A 264 -20.81 -4.68 -3.51
C ASP A 264 -21.33 -4.50 -2.09
N LEU A 265 -20.99 -3.37 -1.46
CA LEU A 265 -21.42 -3.07 -0.08
C LEU A 265 -22.94 -3.04 0.08
N SER A 266 -23.69 -2.70 -0.98
CA SER A 266 -25.16 -2.66 -0.94
C SER A 266 -25.80 -4.04 -0.84
N SER A 267 -25.03 -5.09 -1.13
CA SER A 267 -25.48 -6.49 -1.03
C SER A 267 -25.32 -7.10 0.36
N LEU A 268 -24.68 -6.39 1.28
CA LEU A 268 -24.34 -6.90 2.61
C LEU A 268 -25.40 -6.55 3.65
N THR A 269 -25.59 -7.48 4.60
CA THR A 269 -26.26 -7.18 5.87
C THR A 269 -25.23 -6.63 6.83
N ILE A 270 -25.22 -5.31 7.03
CA ILE A 270 -24.39 -4.65 8.04
C ILE A 270 -25.25 -4.45 9.28
N LEU A 271 -24.79 -4.92 10.44
CA LEU A 271 -25.49 -4.73 11.71
C LEU A 271 -25.33 -3.27 12.18
N ASP A 272 -26.28 -2.78 12.98
CA ASP A 272 -26.25 -1.41 13.49
C ASP A 272 -24.92 -1.12 14.22
N GLY A 273 -24.20 -0.08 13.77
CA GLY A 273 -22.89 0.30 14.30
C GLY A 273 -21.69 -0.45 13.70
N GLY A 274 -21.92 -1.45 12.85
CA GLY A 274 -20.86 -2.20 12.17
C GLY A 274 -20.33 -1.53 10.90
N GLY A 275 -19.15 -1.94 10.47
CA GLY A 275 -18.51 -1.54 9.20
C GLY A 275 -17.93 -2.70 8.42
N ILE A 276 -17.14 -2.36 7.40
CA ILE A 276 -16.30 -3.22 6.58
C ILE A 276 -14.96 -2.49 6.41
N GLU A 277 -13.96 -2.90 7.17
CA GLU A 277 -12.67 -2.21 7.27
C GLU A 277 -11.53 -3.18 6.94
N ALA A 278 -10.38 -2.65 6.53
CA ALA A 278 -9.24 -3.50 6.16
C ALA A 278 -8.29 -3.74 7.33
N ILE A 279 -7.84 -2.68 8.01
CA ILE A 279 -6.82 -2.79 9.05
C ILE A 279 -7.14 -1.83 10.20
N GLU A 280 -7.17 -2.34 11.42
CA GLU A 280 -7.05 -1.56 12.64
C GLU A 280 -5.88 -2.09 13.47
N ASN A 281 -5.06 -1.20 14.02
CA ASN A 281 -4.00 -1.61 14.94
C ASN A 281 -3.73 -0.57 16.04
N GLY A 282 -4.00 -0.94 17.29
CA GLY A 282 -3.77 -0.12 18.48
C GLY A 282 -2.38 -0.22 19.10
N ALA A 283 -1.51 -1.09 18.61
CA ALA A 283 -0.13 -1.22 19.09
C ALA A 283 0.84 -1.39 17.91
N ALA A 284 0.61 -0.62 16.86
CA ALA A 284 1.38 -0.69 15.63
C ALA A 284 2.79 -0.11 15.84
N ASP A 285 3.79 -0.98 15.96
CA ASP A 285 5.20 -0.62 15.87
C ASP A 285 5.88 -1.50 14.84
N ASN A 286 6.69 -0.91 13.95
CA ASN A 286 7.39 -1.61 12.87
C ASN A 286 6.44 -2.41 11.95
N MET A 287 5.33 -1.81 11.54
CA MET A 287 4.36 -2.44 10.66
C MET A 287 4.66 -2.14 9.18
N VAL A 288 4.63 -3.18 8.35
CA VAL A 288 4.74 -3.09 6.89
C VAL A 288 3.38 -3.42 6.26
N ILE A 289 2.88 -2.51 5.44
CA ILE A 289 1.68 -2.66 4.63
C ILE A 289 2.11 -2.50 3.16
N GLY A 290 2.22 -3.62 2.46
CA GLY A 290 2.72 -3.72 1.11
C GLY A 290 4.19 -4.11 1.06
N THR A 291 4.98 -3.49 0.19
CA THR A 291 6.40 -3.83 0.03
C THR A 291 7.27 -3.21 1.12
N ASP A 292 8.29 -3.94 1.57
CA ASP A 292 9.33 -3.39 2.45
C ASP A 292 10.49 -2.73 1.68
N GLY A 293 10.58 -2.97 0.37
CA GLY A 293 11.53 -2.30 -0.53
C GLY A 293 12.94 -2.86 -0.44
N ASP A 294 13.12 -4.09 0.06
CA ASP A 294 14.45 -4.67 0.26
C ASP A 294 15.14 -5.18 -1.03
N GLY A 295 14.44 -5.14 -2.16
CA GLY A 295 14.91 -5.58 -3.47
C GLY A 295 14.59 -7.04 -3.78
N ARG A 296 13.85 -7.73 -2.89
CA ARG A 296 13.44 -9.12 -3.02
C ARG A 296 11.92 -9.19 -2.97
N ALA A 297 11.33 -9.86 -3.96
CA ALA A 297 9.88 -10.08 -4.05
C ALA A 297 8.95 -8.85 -4.04
N ASP A 298 9.45 -7.61 -3.94
CA ASP A 298 8.68 -6.36 -3.84
C ASP A 298 7.48 -6.23 -4.79
N ALA A 299 7.56 -6.83 -5.98
CA ALA A 299 6.49 -6.82 -6.96
C ALA A 299 5.25 -7.61 -6.51
N ASP A 300 5.43 -8.67 -5.72
CA ASP A 300 4.40 -9.58 -5.20
C ASP A 300 3.93 -9.21 -3.78
N GLU A 301 4.62 -8.29 -3.09
CA GLU A 301 4.26 -7.85 -1.74
C GLU A 301 3.12 -6.82 -1.68
N ARG A 302 2.74 -6.25 -2.82
CA ARG A 302 1.66 -5.26 -2.95
C ARG A 302 0.34 -5.79 -2.40
N ASN A 303 -0.43 -4.96 -1.69
CA ASN A 303 -1.84 -5.27 -1.44
C ASN A 303 -2.75 -4.55 -2.44
N VAL A 304 -3.94 -5.11 -2.68
CA VAL A 304 -5.02 -4.48 -3.46
C VAL A 304 -6.24 -4.28 -2.57
N PHE A 305 -6.55 -3.02 -2.28
CA PHE A 305 -7.65 -2.62 -1.43
C PHE A 305 -8.84 -2.14 -2.26
N GLY A 306 -9.95 -2.86 -2.12
CA GLY A 306 -11.26 -2.50 -2.62
C GLY A 306 -12.02 -1.56 -1.66
N PRO A 307 -13.36 -1.57 -1.73
CA PRO A 307 -14.21 -0.74 -0.86
C PRO A 307 -14.02 -1.03 0.64
N VAL A 308 -14.12 0.04 1.43
CA VAL A 308 -14.30 0.01 2.89
C VAL A 308 -15.48 0.91 3.28
N PHE A 309 -16.06 0.68 4.45
CA PHE A 309 -17.23 1.38 4.96
C PHE A 309 -17.25 1.38 6.48
N TYR A 310 -17.41 2.55 7.10
CA TYR A 310 -17.76 2.62 8.51
C TYR A 310 -18.67 3.85 8.73
N PRO A 311 -19.83 3.72 9.39
CA PRO A 311 -20.83 4.80 9.47
C PRO A 311 -20.31 6.12 10.04
N VAL A 312 -19.26 6.06 10.86
CA VAL A 312 -18.69 7.23 11.53
C VAL A 312 -17.37 7.68 10.89
N ARG A 313 -16.48 6.74 10.52
CA ARG A 313 -15.06 6.95 10.15
C ARG A 313 -14.55 5.89 9.14
N GLY A 314 -14.86 6.00 7.85
CA GLY A 314 -14.30 5.07 6.86
C GLY A 314 -12.79 5.31 6.62
N THR A 315 -11.94 4.33 6.90
CA THR A 315 -10.50 4.37 6.58
C THR A 315 -9.99 3.03 6.06
N VAL A 316 -8.90 3.04 5.28
CA VAL A 316 -8.22 1.79 4.85
C VAL A 316 -7.41 1.20 6.00
N ALA A 317 -6.65 2.04 6.72
CA ALA A 317 -5.96 1.63 7.93
C ALA A 317 -6.20 2.61 9.08
N LEU A 318 -6.59 2.11 10.24
CA LEU A 318 -6.84 2.89 11.44
C LEU A 318 -5.79 2.58 12.49
N PHE A 319 -5.19 3.62 13.05
CA PHE A 319 -4.28 3.52 14.18
C PHE A 319 -4.82 4.35 15.34
N TRP A 320 -5.53 3.70 16.27
CA TRP A 320 -6.21 4.38 17.38
C TRP A 320 -5.31 4.71 18.57
N ASP A 321 -4.06 4.23 18.57
CA ASP A 321 -2.97 4.68 19.43
C ASP A 321 -1.73 4.97 18.56
N ALA A 322 -0.64 5.43 19.17
CA ALA A 322 0.57 5.86 18.47
C ALA A 322 1.15 4.72 17.60
N ALA A 323 1.23 4.97 16.30
CA ALA A 323 1.75 4.00 15.34
C ALA A 323 3.16 4.38 14.87
N THR A 324 4.19 3.65 15.29
CA THR A 324 5.58 4.00 15.02
C THR A 324 6.25 3.14 13.94
N ASN A 325 7.11 3.78 13.14
CA ASN A 325 7.88 3.12 12.08
C ASN A 325 7.01 2.32 11.10
N ILE A 326 5.95 2.94 10.59
CA ILE A 326 5.01 2.29 9.66
C ILE A 326 5.45 2.54 8.21
N SER A 327 5.42 1.48 7.40
CA SER A 327 5.59 1.55 5.94
C SER A 327 4.28 1.20 5.25
N PHE A 328 3.72 2.12 4.48
CA PHE A 328 2.61 1.89 3.56
C PHE A 328 3.12 2.12 2.13
N ALA A 329 3.61 1.07 1.49
CA ALA A 329 4.33 1.18 0.23
C ALA A 329 3.88 0.15 -0.80
N GLY A 330 3.84 0.57 -2.06
CA GLY A 330 3.56 -0.28 -3.20
C GLY A 330 2.14 -0.81 -3.27
N ASN A 331 1.16 -0.28 -2.55
CA ASN A 331 -0.22 -0.77 -2.56
C ASN A 331 -1.04 -0.19 -3.71
N TYR A 332 -2.08 -0.92 -4.12
CA TYR A 332 -3.17 -0.43 -4.97
C TYR A 332 -4.40 -0.20 -4.09
N VAL A 333 -4.95 1.02 -4.11
CA VAL A 333 -6.09 1.40 -3.27
C VAL A 333 -7.18 2.02 -4.14
N GLY A 334 -8.39 1.50 -4.04
CA GLY A 334 -9.53 1.98 -4.83
C GLY A 334 -9.46 1.61 -6.31
N VAL A 335 -8.52 0.74 -6.70
CA VAL A 335 -8.26 0.33 -8.09
C VAL A 335 -7.85 -1.13 -8.16
N GLY A 336 -8.26 -1.81 -9.24
CA GLY A 336 -7.99 -3.21 -9.47
C GLY A 336 -6.57 -3.47 -9.96
N ILE A 337 -6.23 -4.75 -10.12
CA ILE A 337 -4.89 -5.21 -10.53
C ILE A 337 -4.40 -4.65 -11.87
N ASP A 338 -5.32 -4.20 -12.73
CA ASP A 338 -5.02 -3.58 -14.02
C ASP A 338 -4.57 -2.11 -13.90
N GLY A 339 -4.60 -1.55 -12.69
CA GLY A 339 -4.28 -0.17 -12.38
C GLY A 339 -5.25 0.84 -13.02
N ARG A 340 -6.45 0.39 -13.42
CA ARG A 340 -7.42 1.22 -14.17
C ARG A 340 -8.86 1.03 -13.73
N THR A 341 -9.26 -0.20 -13.41
CA THR A 341 -10.62 -0.53 -12.99
C THR A 341 -10.82 -0.02 -11.57
N GLY A 342 -11.37 1.19 -11.45
CA GLY A 342 -11.65 1.82 -10.16
C GLY A 342 -12.84 1.18 -9.45
N VAL A 343 -12.88 1.29 -8.13
CA VAL A 343 -14.09 0.98 -7.35
C VAL A 343 -15.22 1.88 -7.84
N GLY A 344 -16.37 1.28 -8.16
CA GLY A 344 -17.53 2.02 -8.63
C GLY A 344 -18.06 2.98 -7.55
N LYS A 345 -18.41 4.21 -7.93
CA LYS A 345 -18.89 5.26 -7.00
C LYS A 345 -20.12 4.87 -6.18
N ASN A 346 -20.93 3.92 -6.65
CA ASN A 346 -22.09 3.40 -5.90
C ASN A 346 -21.69 2.41 -4.78
N GLY A 347 -20.42 2.00 -4.72
CA GLY A 347 -19.89 1.03 -3.75
C GLY A 347 -18.92 1.64 -2.74
N LEU A 348 -18.78 2.98 -2.69
CA LEU A 348 -18.04 3.68 -1.64
C LEU A 348 -19.02 4.60 -0.91
N GLN A 349 -18.90 4.67 0.42
CA GLN A 349 -19.37 5.88 1.10
C GLN A 349 -18.54 7.07 0.60
N GLU A 350 -19.17 8.24 0.52
CA GLU A 350 -18.58 9.43 -0.12
C GLU A 350 -17.29 9.93 0.57
N ASN A 351 -16.88 9.37 1.72
CA ASN A 351 -15.73 9.81 2.53
C ASN A 351 -14.89 8.64 3.07
N VAL A 352 -13.77 8.31 2.41
CA VAL A 352 -12.82 7.29 2.89
C VAL A 352 -11.41 7.87 2.98
N SER A 353 -10.80 7.82 4.17
CA SER A 353 -9.40 8.19 4.38
C SER A 353 -8.45 7.04 4.07
N LEU A 354 -7.20 7.34 3.75
CA LEU A 354 -6.17 6.30 3.58
C LEU A 354 -5.72 5.76 4.95
N VAL A 355 -5.42 6.67 5.86
CA VAL A 355 -5.02 6.33 7.24
C VAL A 355 -5.70 7.28 8.24
N ASP A 356 -5.99 6.79 9.44
CA ASP A 356 -6.34 7.59 10.64
C ASP A 356 -5.19 7.42 11.66
N VAL A 357 -4.65 8.53 12.19
CA VAL A 357 -3.45 8.55 13.04
C VAL A 357 -3.56 9.48 14.24
N THR A 358 -2.96 9.05 15.35
CA THR A 358 -2.81 9.82 16.60
C THR A 358 -1.42 10.44 16.73
N SER A 359 -1.22 11.31 17.72
CA SER A 359 0.10 11.86 18.05
C SER A 359 1.16 10.78 18.29
N PHE A 360 2.44 11.14 18.18
CA PHE A 360 3.63 10.28 18.19
C PHE A 360 3.75 9.28 17.03
N SER A 361 2.74 9.16 16.18
CA SER A 361 2.80 8.27 15.03
C SER A 361 3.89 8.67 14.03
N SER A 362 4.44 7.71 13.29
CA SER A 362 5.42 7.93 12.22
C SER A 362 5.19 6.97 11.07
N ILE A 363 4.79 7.51 9.92
CA ILE A 363 4.35 6.74 8.77
C ILE A 363 5.03 7.23 7.50
N ARG A 364 5.60 6.29 6.73
CA ARG A 364 6.01 6.47 5.35
C ARG A 364 4.93 5.93 4.42
N ILE A 365 4.47 6.77 3.50
CA ILE A 365 3.50 6.44 2.47
C ILE A 365 4.19 6.62 1.11
N GLY A 366 4.52 5.51 0.47
CA GLY A 366 5.24 5.46 -0.81
C GLY A 366 6.74 5.22 -0.65
N SER A 367 7.52 5.70 -1.62
CA SER A 367 8.96 5.38 -1.71
C SER A 367 9.80 6.12 -0.67
N ASN A 368 10.82 5.43 -0.14
CA ASN A 368 11.84 6.09 0.69
C ASN A 368 12.93 6.75 -0.17
N PHE A 369 13.04 6.44 -1.47
CA PHE A 369 14.11 6.88 -2.38
C PHE A 369 15.52 6.52 -1.90
N ASP A 370 15.72 5.28 -1.43
CA ASP A 370 17.04 4.73 -1.12
C ASP A 370 17.75 4.12 -2.35
N GLY A 371 17.04 4.03 -3.49
CA GLY A 371 17.56 3.52 -4.74
C GLY A 371 17.32 2.02 -4.95
N VAL A 372 16.64 1.35 -4.01
CA VAL A 372 16.18 -0.02 -4.13
C VAL A 372 14.67 0.00 -4.27
N SER A 373 14.16 -0.58 -5.37
CA SER A 373 12.73 -0.76 -5.60
C SER A 373 11.83 0.49 -5.51
N ASP A 374 12.40 1.71 -5.53
CA ASP A 374 11.65 2.98 -5.47
C ASP A 374 10.40 3.03 -6.37
N ALA A 375 10.50 2.46 -7.58
CA ALA A 375 9.41 2.41 -8.54
C ALA A 375 8.26 1.46 -8.13
N LEU A 376 8.56 0.42 -7.35
CA LEU A 376 7.60 -0.54 -6.80
C LEU A 376 7.00 -0.07 -5.47
N GLU A 377 7.75 0.72 -4.69
CA GLU A 377 7.31 1.29 -3.41
C GLU A 377 6.24 2.39 -3.57
N GLY A 378 6.12 3.02 -4.74
CA GLY A 378 5.06 3.99 -5.01
C GLY A 378 3.67 3.35 -4.97
N ASN A 379 2.76 3.90 -4.15
CA ASN A 379 1.37 3.45 -4.13
C ASN A 379 0.59 3.98 -5.36
N LEU A 380 -0.43 3.25 -5.79
CA LEU A 380 -1.44 3.70 -6.75
C LEU A 380 -2.77 3.89 -6.03
N ILE A 381 -3.22 5.13 -5.86
CA ILE A 381 -4.35 5.46 -4.98
C ILE A 381 -5.43 6.22 -5.75
N TYR A 382 -6.63 5.65 -5.79
CA TYR A 382 -7.78 6.11 -6.57
C TYR A 382 -8.97 6.46 -5.69
N GLY A 383 -9.59 7.61 -5.95
CA GLY A 383 -10.97 7.88 -5.52
C GLY A 383 -11.19 8.04 -4.00
N LEU A 384 -10.15 8.20 -3.20
CA LEU A 384 -10.26 8.43 -1.75
C LEU A 384 -10.69 9.88 -1.43
N GLY A 385 -10.97 10.14 -0.15
CA GLY A 385 -11.42 11.43 0.38
C GLY A 385 -12.88 11.76 0.08
N CYS A 386 -13.29 13.01 0.36
CA CYS A 386 -14.68 13.47 0.26
C CYS A 386 -15.16 13.71 -1.18
N GLN A 387 -16.01 12.84 -1.73
CA GLN A 387 -16.47 12.86 -3.13
C GLN A 387 -17.89 13.46 -3.26
N GLY A 388 -18.08 14.78 -3.11
CA GLY A 388 -19.32 15.48 -3.54
C GLY A 388 -19.89 16.58 -2.62
N ASP A 389 -20.41 17.66 -3.21
CA ASP A 389 -20.80 18.92 -2.51
C ASP A 389 -21.88 18.81 -1.40
N GLN A 390 -22.70 17.76 -1.37
CA GLN A 390 -23.86 17.65 -0.46
C GLN A 390 -23.56 16.90 0.85
N LEU A 391 -22.61 15.95 0.87
CA LEU A 391 -22.11 15.32 2.11
C LEU A 391 -20.77 15.92 2.57
N CYS A 392 -20.12 16.74 1.72
CA CYS A 392 -18.92 17.53 2.02
C CYS A 392 -19.20 18.91 2.66
N ALA A 393 -20.34 19.10 3.34
CA ALA A 393 -20.56 20.29 4.17
C ALA A 393 -19.41 20.43 5.19
N PRO A 394 -18.93 21.66 5.48
CA PRO A 394 -17.52 22.07 5.38
C PRO A 394 -16.51 21.50 6.40
N ALA A 395 -16.75 20.32 6.97
CA ALA A 395 -16.11 19.89 8.22
C ALA A 395 -15.64 18.42 8.29
N LYS A 396 -15.67 17.58 7.26
CA LYS A 396 -15.38 16.14 7.46
C LYS A 396 -14.51 15.45 6.40
N ARG A 397 -13.26 15.21 6.83
CA ARG A 397 -12.30 14.14 6.47
C ARG A 397 -11.36 14.38 5.29
N ALA A 398 -10.08 14.37 5.62
CA ALA A 398 -8.95 14.53 4.73
C ALA A 398 -8.48 13.18 4.16
N PHE A 399 -7.58 13.20 3.17
CA PHE A 399 -6.93 12.00 2.64
C PHE A 399 -6.19 11.19 3.73
N ILE A 400 -5.66 11.90 4.73
CA ILE A 400 -5.15 11.36 5.99
C ILE A 400 -5.98 12.00 7.10
N ASP A 401 -6.61 11.19 7.94
CA ASP A 401 -7.35 11.65 9.13
C ASP A 401 -6.35 11.81 10.28
N PHE A 402 -6.47 12.89 11.05
CA PHE A 402 -5.68 13.08 12.26
C PHE A 402 -6.62 13.14 13.46
N ASP A 403 -6.33 12.35 14.46
CA ASP A 403 -7.00 12.50 15.76
C ASP A 403 -6.64 13.85 16.43
N ASP A 404 -7.55 14.37 17.25
CA ASP A 404 -7.39 15.64 17.99
C ASP A 404 -6.11 15.67 18.84
N SER A 405 -5.62 14.50 19.30
CA SER A 405 -4.35 14.37 20.03
C SER A 405 -3.14 14.95 19.30
N ASN A 406 -3.19 15.11 17.97
CA ASN A 406 -2.13 15.76 17.19
C ASN A 406 -2.04 17.29 17.40
N ASN A 407 -3.04 17.92 18.04
CA ASN A 407 -2.93 19.31 18.50
C ASN A 407 -2.32 19.43 19.91
N ASP A 408 -2.17 18.33 20.64
CA ASP A 408 -1.63 18.38 21.99
C ASP A 408 -0.19 18.90 21.98
N ASN A 409 0.22 19.51 23.10
CA ASN A 409 1.55 20.09 23.28
C ASN A 409 1.98 21.02 22.12
N ASP A 410 1.03 21.83 21.62
CA ASP A 410 1.22 22.75 20.50
C ASP A 410 1.73 22.05 19.22
N GLY A 411 1.33 20.79 19.02
CA GLY A 411 1.74 19.96 17.88
C GLY A 411 3.18 19.44 17.97
N SER A 412 3.85 19.58 19.11
CA SER A 412 5.22 19.04 19.27
C SER A 412 5.30 17.54 19.05
N ASP A 413 4.20 16.88 19.39
CA ASP A 413 4.05 15.43 19.36
C ASP A 413 3.22 15.00 18.16
N ALA A 414 2.90 15.91 17.22
CA ALA A 414 2.10 15.56 16.05
C ALA A 414 2.75 14.43 15.24
N ALA A 415 1.90 13.56 14.68
CA ALA A 415 2.32 12.44 13.85
C ALA A 415 3.19 12.91 12.69
N ARG A 416 4.21 12.13 12.32
CA ARG A 416 5.15 12.45 11.25
C ARG A 416 4.81 11.65 10.00
N ILE A 417 4.26 12.33 8.99
CA ILE A 417 3.87 11.72 7.73
C ILE A 417 4.89 12.05 6.64
N VAL A 418 5.43 11.02 5.99
CA VAL A 418 6.23 11.14 4.77
C VAL A 418 5.40 10.61 3.61
N LEU A 419 5.08 11.46 2.63
CA LEU A 419 4.27 11.09 1.45
C LEU A 419 5.07 11.39 0.17
N ARG A 420 5.69 10.37 -0.44
CA ARG A 420 6.54 10.58 -1.62
C ARG A 420 6.46 9.42 -2.61
N GLY A 421 6.64 9.69 -3.90
CA GLY A 421 6.69 8.67 -4.97
C GLY A 421 5.34 8.03 -5.35
N ASN A 422 4.23 8.48 -4.76
CA ASN A 422 2.90 7.91 -5.03
C ASN A 422 2.30 8.42 -6.35
N THR A 423 1.40 7.61 -6.93
CA THR A 423 0.51 7.98 -8.02
C THR A 423 -0.90 8.18 -7.46
N LEU A 424 -1.36 9.43 -7.39
CA LEU A 424 -2.68 9.80 -6.88
C LEU A 424 -3.61 10.19 -8.03
N VAL A 425 -4.80 9.59 -8.08
CA VAL A 425 -5.77 9.80 -9.18
C VAL A 425 -7.18 9.99 -8.61
N ASN A 426 -7.85 11.09 -8.97
CA ASN A 426 -9.24 11.34 -8.60
C ASN A 426 -9.53 11.28 -7.07
N ASN A 427 -8.53 11.51 -6.20
CA ASN A 427 -8.81 11.59 -4.77
C ASN A 427 -9.24 13.02 -4.43
N SER A 428 -10.15 13.17 -3.49
CA SER A 428 -10.53 14.47 -2.96
C SER A 428 -9.66 14.80 -1.75
N SER A 429 -9.03 15.98 -1.74
CA SER A 429 -8.78 16.77 -0.51
C SER A 429 -7.75 17.86 -0.74
N GLN A 430 -7.97 18.99 -0.07
CA GLN A 430 -6.95 19.99 0.24
C GLN A 430 -5.91 19.30 1.13
N ILE A 431 -4.97 18.66 0.43
CA ILE A 431 -3.69 18.09 0.80
C ILE A 431 -3.49 17.76 2.28
N LEU A 432 -3.33 16.47 2.55
CA LEU A 432 -2.73 15.85 3.74
C LEU A 432 -3.36 16.19 5.10
N MET A 433 -3.81 17.39 5.43
CA MET A 433 -3.92 17.85 6.84
C MET A 433 -5.00 18.90 7.12
N GLN A 434 -5.93 19.16 6.20
CA GLN A 434 -7.08 20.00 6.55
C GLN A 434 -8.16 19.16 7.22
N ASP A 435 -7.81 18.65 8.39
CA ASP A 435 -8.74 18.09 9.35
C ASP A 435 -9.30 19.24 10.21
N GLN A 436 -10.54 19.14 10.68
CA GLN A 436 -11.04 20.04 11.73
C GLN A 436 -10.30 19.81 13.04
N ASN A 437 -9.78 18.60 13.22
CA ASN A 437 -9.14 18.17 14.44
C ASN A 437 -7.76 18.76 14.63
N VAL A 438 -7.06 19.16 13.55
CA VAL A 438 -5.67 19.65 13.63
C VAL A 438 -5.48 20.87 12.74
N THR A 439 -4.97 21.97 13.30
CA THR A 439 -4.65 23.14 12.48
C THR A 439 -3.30 22.95 11.79
N ILE A 440 -3.20 23.36 10.52
CA ILE A 440 -1.93 23.34 9.75
C ILE A 440 -0.81 24.06 10.52
N ALA A 441 -1.11 25.20 11.15
CA ALA A 441 -0.12 25.97 11.89
C ALA A 441 0.42 25.20 13.11
N THR A 442 -0.46 24.49 13.84
CA THR A 442 -0.10 23.63 14.98
C THR A 442 0.73 22.45 14.51
N TYR A 443 0.27 21.72 13.49
CA TYR A 443 0.95 20.52 12.99
C TYR A 443 2.40 20.79 12.55
N TYR A 444 2.64 21.92 11.86
CA TYR A 444 3.97 22.28 11.36
C TYR A 444 4.80 23.13 12.34
N SER A 445 4.35 23.36 13.58
CA SER A 445 4.99 24.27 14.55
C SER A 445 6.45 23.91 14.85
N THR A 446 6.79 22.63 14.83
CA THR A 446 8.16 22.14 15.06
C THR A 446 8.98 21.97 13.78
N VAL A 447 8.31 21.97 12.62
CA VAL A 447 8.88 21.69 11.30
C VAL A 447 9.33 22.96 10.60
N LEU A 448 8.53 24.02 10.67
CA LEU A 448 8.77 25.30 9.99
C LEU A 448 9.31 26.36 10.95
N ALA A 449 10.04 27.34 10.40
CA ALA A 449 10.51 28.48 11.18
C ALA A 449 9.37 29.47 11.52
N ASP A 450 8.32 29.56 10.68
CA ASP A 450 7.08 30.29 10.94
C ASP A 450 5.90 29.56 10.29
N SER A 451 5.26 28.65 11.03
CA SER A 451 4.07 27.91 10.55
C SER A 451 2.78 28.74 10.56
N THR A 452 2.77 29.94 11.17
CA THR A 452 1.56 30.78 11.29
C THR A 452 1.30 31.66 10.07
N ASN A 453 2.36 32.23 9.49
CA ASN A 453 2.22 33.14 8.35
C ASN A 453 2.83 32.58 7.05
N ASN A 454 3.66 31.54 7.14
CA ASN A 454 4.43 31.06 6.00
C ASN A 454 4.53 29.52 5.98
N PHE A 455 3.47 28.87 5.50
CA PHE A 455 3.39 27.41 5.38
C PHE A 455 3.16 26.92 3.94
N ALA A 456 2.90 27.83 2.99
CA ALA A 456 2.51 27.47 1.63
C ALA A 456 3.72 27.45 0.68
N THR A 457 3.95 26.31 0.04
CA THR A 457 4.91 26.18 -1.07
C THR A 457 4.39 26.91 -2.31
N THR A 458 5.22 27.76 -2.91
CA THR A 458 4.88 28.47 -4.15
C THR A 458 5.68 27.92 -5.31
N LEU A 459 4.99 27.60 -6.42
CA LEU A 459 5.57 27.15 -7.67
C LEU A 459 5.32 28.16 -8.79
N ALA A 460 6.35 28.41 -9.60
CA ALA A 460 6.29 29.22 -10.82
C ALA A 460 7.15 28.61 -11.92
N THR A 461 7.02 29.12 -13.15
CA THR A 461 7.95 28.84 -14.26
C THR A 461 8.91 30.01 -14.46
N ASN A 462 10.11 29.72 -14.94
CA ASN A 462 10.98 30.76 -15.49
C ASN A 462 10.39 31.33 -16.80
N ALA A 463 10.97 32.42 -17.31
CA ALA A 463 10.46 33.10 -18.50
C ALA A 463 10.46 32.22 -19.78
N SER A 464 11.30 31.20 -19.87
CA SER A 464 11.32 30.23 -20.98
C SER A 464 10.37 29.04 -20.80
N GLY A 465 9.81 28.85 -19.60
CA GLY A 465 9.01 27.67 -19.24
C GLY A 465 9.81 26.36 -19.16
N THR A 466 11.14 26.44 -19.11
CA THR A 466 12.04 25.27 -19.07
C THR A 466 12.50 24.93 -17.66
N GLN A 467 12.33 25.85 -16.70
CA GLN A 467 12.62 25.59 -15.30
C GLN A 467 11.39 25.86 -14.45
N LEU A 468 11.19 24.99 -13.48
CA LEU A 468 10.30 25.19 -12.36
C LEU A 468 11.05 25.86 -11.22
N LEU A 469 10.49 26.95 -10.71
CA LEU A 469 11.04 27.74 -9.62
C LEU A 469 10.13 27.59 -8.42
N VAL A 470 10.67 27.03 -7.34
CA VAL A 470 9.95 26.78 -6.10
C VAL A 470 10.48 27.72 -5.02
N THR A 471 9.57 28.35 -4.29
CA THR A 471 9.88 29.00 -3.01
C THR A 471 9.35 28.12 -1.90
N VAL A 472 10.27 27.67 -1.04
CA VAL A 472 10.01 26.76 0.06
C VAL A 472 9.77 27.56 1.34
N PRO A 473 8.74 27.24 2.14
CA PRO A 473 8.63 27.78 3.50
C PRO A 473 9.90 27.47 4.31
N PRO A 474 10.53 28.46 4.95
CA PRO A 474 11.78 28.23 5.66
C PRO A 474 11.63 27.15 6.76
N PRO A 475 12.45 26.10 6.77
CA PRO A 475 12.36 25.06 7.79
C PRO A 475 12.92 25.54 9.13
N ASN A 476 12.49 24.91 10.22
CA ASN A 476 13.17 24.98 11.50
C ASN A 476 14.46 24.17 11.42
N THR A 477 15.54 24.83 10.99
CA THR A 477 16.85 24.19 10.73
C THR A 477 17.52 23.53 11.94
N ASN A 478 17.03 23.78 13.17
CA ASN A 478 17.49 23.04 14.35
C ASN A 478 16.99 21.59 14.34
N ASN A 479 15.78 21.37 13.81
CA ASN A 479 15.11 20.06 13.76
C ASN A 479 15.18 19.44 12.37
N TYR A 480 14.91 20.23 11.33
CA TYR A 480 14.84 19.80 9.93
C TYR A 480 15.77 20.64 9.05
N PRO A 481 17.06 20.31 8.99
CA PRO A 481 18.06 21.11 8.27
C PRO A 481 17.97 21.00 6.74
N THR A 482 17.14 20.10 6.21
CA THR A 482 17.09 19.79 4.77
C THR A 482 15.66 19.82 4.24
N ALA A 483 15.46 20.48 3.09
CA ALA A 483 14.21 20.47 2.34
C ALA A 483 14.40 19.75 1.00
N ILE A 484 13.55 18.77 0.73
CA ILE A 484 13.52 17.97 -0.50
C ILE A 484 12.26 18.35 -1.26
N VAL A 485 12.38 18.70 -2.53
CA VAL A 485 11.26 19.13 -3.37
C VAL A 485 11.00 18.09 -4.44
N ASP A 486 9.87 17.41 -4.36
CA ASP A 486 9.38 16.48 -5.37
C ASP A 486 8.47 17.21 -6.36
N PHE A 487 8.60 16.90 -7.64
CA PHE A 487 7.78 17.47 -8.71
C PHE A 487 6.85 16.42 -9.29
N TYR A 488 5.60 16.80 -9.56
CA TYR A 488 4.60 15.92 -10.14
C TYR A 488 3.87 16.58 -11.30
N ALA A 489 3.59 15.81 -12.36
CA ALA A 489 2.52 16.15 -13.28
C ALA A 489 1.18 15.71 -12.67
N LEU A 490 0.17 16.56 -12.80
CA LEU A 490 -1.15 16.35 -12.21
C LEU A 490 -2.05 15.52 -13.12
N ASP A 491 -3.12 14.99 -12.54
CA ASP A 491 -4.18 14.33 -13.30
C ASP A 491 -4.99 15.33 -14.14
N PRO A 492 -5.02 15.24 -15.48
CA PRO A 492 -5.79 16.16 -16.33
C PRO A 492 -7.31 16.00 -16.19
N GLY A 493 -7.79 14.94 -15.52
CA GLY A 493 -9.21 14.70 -15.22
C GLY A 493 -9.75 15.51 -14.04
N GLU A 494 -8.88 16.14 -13.25
CA GLU A 494 -9.26 16.98 -12.11
C GLU A 494 -9.75 18.36 -12.60
N SER A 495 -10.85 18.84 -12.01
CA SER A 495 -11.30 20.21 -12.27
C SER A 495 -10.32 21.20 -11.63
N THR A 496 -10.12 22.38 -12.23
CA THR A 496 -9.28 23.46 -11.67
C THR A 496 -9.75 23.99 -10.31
N ASN A 497 -10.93 23.54 -9.85
CA ASN A 497 -11.52 23.89 -8.56
C ASN A 497 -11.29 22.82 -7.50
N ASN A 498 -10.73 21.67 -7.87
CA ASN A 498 -10.35 20.61 -6.95
C ASN A 498 -8.86 20.73 -6.58
N PRO A 499 -8.49 20.37 -5.35
CA PRO A 499 -7.13 20.46 -4.86
C PRO A 499 -6.16 19.53 -5.60
N VAL A 500 -4.91 19.97 -5.67
CA VAL A 500 -3.83 19.46 -6.52
C VAL A 500 -3.25 18.15 -5.99
N GLN A 501 -3.15 17.12 -6.84
CA GLN A 501 -2.53 15.83 -6.50
C GLN A 501 -1.55 15.34 -7.56
N GLY A 502 -0.44 14.79 -7.09
CA GLY A 502 0.60 14.24 -7.95
C GLY A 502 0.20 12.90 -8.58
N LYS A 503 0.06 12.87 -9.91
CA LYS A 503 -0.17 11.64 -10.67
C LYS A 503 1.14 11.02 -11.14
N THR A 504 1.97 11.80 -11.81
CA THR A 504 3.24 11.29 -12.36
C THR A 504 4.40 11.99 -11.68
N TYR A 505 5.21 11.26 -10.93
CA TYR A 505 6.47 11.77 -10.38
C TYR A 505 7.44 12.16 -11.52
N LEU A 506 8.03 13.35 -11.40
CA LEU A 506 8.91 13.94 -12.42
C LEU A 506 10.38 14.00 -11.98
N GLY A 507 10.64 13.95 -10.68
CA GLY A 507 11.97 14.07 -10.10
C GLY A 507 11.96 14.83 -8.78
N SER A 508 13.11 14.86 -8.11
CA SER A 508 13.33 15.57 -6.86
C SER A 508 14.60 16.42 -6.90
N VAL A 509 14.58 17.52 -6.16
CA VAL A 509 15.75 18.37 -5.93
C VAL A 509 15.84 18.72 -4.45
N ILE A 510 17.04 18.72 -3.89
CA ILE A 510 17.28 19.15 -2.51
C ILE A 510 17.71 20.63 -2.52
N ASP A 511 17.14 21.45 -1.66
CA ASP A 511 17.51 22.88 -1.51
C ASP A 511 19.02 23.02 -1.24
N GLY A 512 19.68 23.80 -2.09
CA GLY A 512 21.12 24.05 -2.01
C GLY A 512 22.02 22.88 -2.46
N SER A 513 21.46 21.83 -3.05
CA SER A 513 22.23 20.74 -3.66
C SER A 513 22.85 21.14 -5.01
N ALA A 514 23.71 20.28 -5.57
CA ALA A 514 24.31 20.53 -6.88
C ALA A 514 23.29 20.49 -8.04
N GLN A 515 22.16 19.81 -7.83
CA GLN A 515 21.04 19.75 -8.78
C GLN A 515 20.17 21.01 -8.70
N ASP A 516 20.27 21.76 -7.62
CA ASP A 516 19.57 23.03 -7.45
C ASP A 516 20.29 24.14 -8.21
N SER A 517 19.67 24.59 -9.30
CA SER A 517 20.24 25.67 -10.12
C SER A 517 20.03 27.07 -9.52
N ASP A 518 19.39 27.17 -8.36
CA ASP A 518 19.14 28.41 -7.65
C ASP A 518 19.69 28.35 -6.22
N ALA A 519 20.96 28.69 -6.04
CA ALA A 519 21.65 28.56 -4.75
C ALA A 519 21.16 29.55 -3.65
N ALA A 520 20.05 30.26 -3.85
CA ALA A 520 19.47 31.12 -2.84
C ALA A 520 18.68 30.28 -1.82
N LEU A 521 18.89 30.54 -0.53
CA LEU A 521 18.21 29.81 0.55
C LEU A 521 16.69 29.76 0.35
N ASN A 522 16.10 28.59 0.55
CA ASN A 522 14.67 28.32 0.43
C ASN A 522 14.10 28.56 -0.98
N ARG A 523 14.95 28.49 -2.01
CA ARG A 523 14.55 28.56 -3.41
C ARG A 523 15.17 27.39 -4.15
N VAL A 524 14.34 26.69 -4.93
CA VAL A 524 14.77 25.52 -5.69
C VAL A 524 14.43 25.71 -7.16
N ALA A 525 15.38 25.42 -8.05
CA ALA A 525 15.15 25.44 -9.48
C ALA A 525 15.38 24.07 -10.13
N PHE A 526 14.32 23.53 -10.76
CA PHE A 526 14.30 22.22 -11.42
C PHE A 526 14.13 22.35 -12.95
N ASP A 527 15.02 21.72 -13.71
CA ASP A 527 14.97 21.74 -15.19
C ASP A 527 14.02 20.67 -15.72
N VAL A 528 12.99 21.11 -16.45
CA VAL A 528 11.98 20.23 -17.06
C VAL A 528 12.16 20.07 -18.57
N ALA A 529 13.20 20.66 -19.16
CA ALA A 529 13.38 20.71 -20.62
C ALA A 529 13.47 19.33 -21.28
N ASN A 530 13.95 18.32 -20.55
CA ASN A 530 14.14 16.96 -21.06
C ASN A 530 13.02 15.98 -20.67
N LEU A 531 11.99 16.43 -19.95
CA LEU A 531 10.90 15.57 -19.45
C LEU A 531 9.77 15.35 -20.48
N ASN A 532 9.91 15.89 -21.70
CA ASN A 532 8.92 15.77 -22.79
C ASN A 532 7.48 16.15 -22.39
N LEU A 533 7.33 17.11 -21.48
CA LEU A 533 6.02 17.60 -21.05
C LEU A 533 5.34 18.39 -22.18
N ASN A 534 4.02 18.24 -22.32
CA ASN A 534 3.25 18.98 -23.31
C ASN A 534 2.80 20.35 -22.76
N SER A 535 2.40 21.27 -23.65
CA SER A 535 1.99 22.65 -23.27
C SER A 535 0.68 22.74 -22.48
N THR A 536 0.05 21.61 -22.19
CA THR A 536 -1.15 21.49 -21.36
C THR A 536 -0.87 20.75 -20.06
N THR A 537 0.38 20.34 -19.82
CA THR A 537 0.75 19.62 -18.60
C THR A 537 0.71 20.60 -17.44
N ILE A 538 -0.08 20.28 -16.43
CA ILE A 538 -0.11 21.00 -15.17
C ILE A 538 0.80 20.27 -14.20
N VAL A 539 1.63 21.02 -13.48
CA VAL A 539 2.59 20.49 -12.51
C VAL A 539 2.40 21.10 -11.13
N ALA A 540 2.84 20.40 -10.10
CA ALA A 540 2.95 20.91 -8.74
C ALA A 540 4.21 20.37 -8.05
N ALA A 541 4.59 21.02 -6.96
CA ALA A 541 5.69 20.62 -6.11
C ALA A 541 5.18 20.18 -4.74
N LEU A 542 5.88 19.23 -4.12
CA LEU A 542 5.63 18.72 -2.78
C LEU A 542 6.95 18.78 -2.00
N VAL A 543 6.95 19.45 -0.86
CA VAL A 543 8.18 19.61 -0.05
C VAL A 543 8.18 18.58 1.07
N THR A 544 9.31 17.94 1.32
CA THR A 544 9.54 17.10 2.49
C THR A 544 10.73 17.65 3.29
N TYR A 545 10.48 17.95 4.57
CA TYR A 545 11.49 18.43 5.51
C TYR A 545 12.10 17.24 6.22
N SER A 546 13.43 17.07 6.12
CA SER A 546 14.16 15.93 6.67
C SER A 546 15.04 16.35 7.84
N GLN A 547 15.10 15.51 8.87
CA GLN A 547 16.04 15.64 9.98
C GLN A 547 17.48 15.29 9.57
N SER A 548 17.64 14.56 8.46
CA SER A 548 18.96 14.23 7.94
C SER A 548 19.66 15.47 7.38
N ARG A 549 20.97 15.57 7.62
CA ARG A 549 21.86 16.56 6.97
C ARG A 549 22.48 16.05 5.67
N SER A 550 22.23 14.79 5.31
CA SER A 550 22.75 14.21 4.08
C SER A 550 22.05 14.80 2.86
N LEU A 551 22.79 15.09 1.79
CA LEU A 551 22.23 15.46 0.49
C LEU A 551 21.72 14.23 -0.31
N GLY A 552 21.19 13.23 0.39
CA GLY A 552 20.53 12.06 -0.20
C GLY A 552 19.02 12.26 -0.25
N LEU A 553 18.35 11.59 -1.19
CA LEU A 553 16.90 11.63 -1.30
C LEU A 553 16.19 10.77 -0.26
N THR A 554 16.91 9.94 0.49
CA THR A 554 16.32 8.96 1.38
C THR A 554 15.55 9.59 2.54
N THR A 555 14.29 9.19 2.70
CA THR A 555 13.41 9.60 3.80
C THR A 555 12.73 8.39 4.43
N GLN A 556 12.83 8.25 5.74
CA GLN A 556 12.23 7.16 6.51
C GLN A 556 11.08 7.68 7.39
N ALA A 557 10.21 6.77 7.84
CA ALA A 557 9.18 7.09 8.81
C ALA A 557 9.78 7.77 10.05
N GLY A 558 9.16 8.87 10.50
CA GLY A 558 9.59 9.60 11.71
C GLY A 558 10.80 10.52 11.54
N GLY A 559 11.60 10.33 10.48
CA GLY A 559 12.79 11.16 10.18
C GLY A 559 12.50 12.36 9.27
N ALA A 560 11.28 12.49 8.76
CA ALA A 560 10.87 13.57 7.89
C ALA A 560 9.37 13.86 8.00
N VAL A 561 8.95 15.03 7.50
CA VAL A 561 7.55 15.44 7.40
C VAL A 561 7.29 16.08 6.04
N THR A 562 6.28 15.61 5.33
CA THR A 562 5.85 16.14 4.03
C THR A 562 4.84 17.27 4.22
N ALA A 563 5.09 18.37 3.52
CA ALA A 563 4.27 19.58 3.48
C ALA A 563 3.05 19.41 2.56
N ILE A 564 2.26 20.48 2.40
CA ILE A 564 1.21 20.52 1.39
C ILE A 564 1.75 20.76 -0.03
N PHE A 565 1.05 20.28 -1.06
CA PHE A 565 1.34 20.56 -2.46
C PHE A 565 1.25 22.07 -2.73
N SER A 566 2.10 22.53 -3.65
CA SER A 566 2.10 23.91 -4.13
C SER A 566 0.86 24.25 -4.94
N ASN A 567 0.70 25.53 -5.27
CA ASN A 567 -0.18 25.94 -6.35
C ASN A 567 0.18 25.19 -7.66
N PRO A 568 -0.82 24.84 -8.50
CA PRO A 568 -0.57 24.20 -9.78
C PRO A 568 -0.05 25.22 -10.79
N VAL A 569 0.81 24.78 -11.70
CA VAL A 569 1.34 25.61 -12.79
C VAL A 569 1.25 24.87 -14.12
N THR A 570 0.66 25.50 -15.13
CA THR A 570 0.70 24.97 -16.50
C THR A 570 2.06 25.23 -17.11
N ILE A 571 2.75 24.17 -17.52
CA ILE A 571 3.97 24.30 -18.31
C ILE A 571 3.60 24.92 -19.65
N SER A 572 4.11 26.13 -19.90
CA SER A 572 4.10 26.74 -21.22
C SER A 572 5.50 26.59 -21.80
N PRO A 573 5.84 25.44 -22.42
CA PRO A 573 7.15 25.32 -23.05
C PRO A 573 7.17 26.32 -24.19
N VAL A 574 7.94 27.39 -24.04
CA VAL A 574 8.40 28.14 -25.19
C VAL A 574 9.29 27.14 -25.93
N ALA A 575 8.89 26.76 -27.15
CA ALA A 575 9.62 25.76 -27.90
C ALA A 575 11.11 26.08 -27.84
N GLY A 576 11.92 25.11 -27.38
CA GLY A 576 13.37 25.31 -27.21
C GLY A 576 13.97 25.93 -28.48
N PRO A 577 15.11 26.63 -28.42
CA PRO A 577 15.66 27.30 -29.59
C PRO A 577 15.74 26.34 -30.79
N LEU A 578 15.31 26.80 -31.97
CA LEU A 578 15.33 26.01 -33.19
C LEU A 578 16.76 25.56 -33.50
N ARG A 579 17.00 24.25 -33.51
CA ARG A 579 18.29 23.61 -33.78
C ARG A 579 18.23 22.80 -35.07
N ILE A 580 19.27 22.92 -35.88
CA ILE A 580 19.57 21.98 -36.96
C ILE A 580 20.51 20.94 -36.37
N GLY A 581 20.08 19.68 -36.35
CA GLY A 581 20.82 18.55 -35.79
C GLY A 581 21.76 17.93 -36.83
N ALA A 582 21.34 16.80 -37.39
CA ALA A 582 22.09 16.05 -38.39
C ALA A 582 21.91 16.63 -39.80
N PHE A 583 23.02 16.64 -40.54
CA PHE A 583 23.10 17.07 -41.93
C PHE A 583 23.64 15.93 -42.78
N SER A 584 22.95 15.59 -43.87
CA SER A 584 23.46 14.63 -44.85
C SER A 584 23.27 15.13 -46.28
N PHE A 585 24.26 14.90 -47.13
CA PHE A 585 24.19 15.13 -48.57
C PHE A 585 24.33 13.80 -49.32
N ALA A 586 23.29 13.39 -50.04
CA ALA A 586 23.28 12.14 -50.81
C ALA A 586 22.39 12.28 -52.05
N ALA A 587 22.84 11.71 -53.18
CA ALA A 587 22.10 11.69 -54.45
C ALA A 587 21.57 13.07 -54.91
N GLY A 588 22.34 14.14 -54.68
CA GLY A 588 21.94 15.50 -55.07
C GLY A 588 20.92 16.16 -54.13
N ASN A 589 20.62 15.55 -52.98
CA ASN A 589 19.71 16.10 -51.99
C ASN A 589 20.43 16.39 -50.66
N VAL A 590 19.94 17.41 -49.97
CA VAL A 590 20.35 17.79 -48.61
C VAL A 590 19.21 17.46 -47.65
N THR A 591 19.52 16.72 -46.59
CA THR A 591 18.56 16.36 -45.53
C THR A 591 18.99 16.96 -44.20
N PHE A 592 18.04 17.57 -43.49
CA PHE A 592 18.24 18.18 -42.18
C PHE A 592 17.30 17.52 -41.16
N THR A 593 17.83 17.16 -39.98
CA THR A 593 16.97 17.01 -38.80
C THR A 593 16.85 18.33 -38.07
N VAL A 594 15.65 18.65 -37.61
CA VAL A 594 15.27 19.91 -36.98
C VAL A 594 14.57 19.57 -35.68
N SER A 595 14.95 20.24 -34.60
CA SER A 595 14.36 20.09 -33.27
C SER A 595 14.18 21.46 -32.62
N GLY A 596 13.20 21.62 -31.74
CA GLY A 596 12.88 22.93 -31.14
C GLY A 596 12.15 23.88 -32.11
N GLY A 597 11.84 25.10 -31.66
CA GLY A 597 11.04 26.10 -32.38
C GLY A 597 9.58 25.67 -32.55
N ARG A 598 8.71 26.61 -32.98
CA ARG A 598 7.31 26.29 -33.33
C ARG A 598 7.20 26.11 -34.84
N PRO A 599 6.74 24.95 -35.35
CA PRO A 599 6.40 24.80 -36.75
C PRO A 599 5.15 25.64 -37.09
N PRO A 600 4.91 26.00 -38.36
CA PRO A 600 5.65 25.54 -39.54
C PRO A 600 7.02 26.21 -39.69
N TYR A 601 7.98 25.45 -40.19
CA TYR A 601 9.33 25.91 -40.47
C TYR A 601 9.50 26.22 -41.95
N GLN A 602 10.36 27.20 -42.27
CA GLN A 602 10.80 27.48 -43.61
C GLN A 602 12.30 27.22 -43.72
N LEU A 603 12.69 26.31 -44.61
CA LEU A 603 14.08 26.19 -45.02
C LEU A 603 14.44 27.37 -45.93
N GLN A 604 15.58 27.99 -45.68
CA GLN A 604 16.09 29.10 -46.46
C GLN A 604 17.52 28.80 -46.90
N VAL A 605 17.86 29.25 -48.11
CA VAL A 605 19.17 29.05 -48.73
C VAL A 605 19.74 30.37 -49.23
N ARG A 606 21.07 30.45 -49.29
CA ARG A 606 21.81 31.51 -49.98
C ARG A 606 23.15 30.99 -50.51
N ALA A 607 23.69 31.62 -51.54
CA ALA A 607 24.94 31.18 -52.18
C ALA A 607 26.19 31.78 -51.51
N ASN A 608 26.10 32.99 -50.97
CA ASN A 608 27.17 33.66 -50.23
C ASN A 608 26.74 34.03 -48.80
N LEU A 609 27.58 33.70 -47.80
CA LEU A 609 27.29 33.97 -46.39
C LEU A 609 27.28 35.47 -46.02
N THR A 610 27.88 36.33 -46.85
CA THR A 610 28.11 37.74 -46.50
C THR A 610 27.32 38.72 -47.35
N THR A 611 27.07 38.41 -48.62
CA THR A 611 26.45 39.36 -49.58
C THR A 611 25.01 39.06 -49.93
N ASP A 612 24.56 37.81 -49.76
CA ASP A 612 23.26 37.37 -50.27
C ASP A 612 22.20 37.35 -49.17
N GLY A 613 20.97 37.73 -49.56
CA GLY A 613 19.78 37.55 -48.75
C GLY A 613 19.37 36.09 -48.63
N TRP A 614 18.70 35.74 -47.54
CA TRP A 614 18.13 34.40 -47.36
C TRP A 614 16.85 34.26 -48.18
N ALA A 615 16.80 33.28 -49.08
CA ALA A 615 15.62 32.98 -49.88
C ALA A 615 14.95 31.68 -49.42
N PRO A 616 13.61 31.61 -49.33
CA PRO A 616 12.90 30.36 -49.09
C PRO A 616 13.26 29.28 -50.13
N THR A 617 13.47 28.05 -49.67
CA THR A 617 13.62 26.87 -50.54
C THR A 617 12.70 25.75 -50.05
N GLY A 618 11.92 25.17 -50.96
CA GLY A 618 10.88 24.20 -50.63
C GLY A 618 9.66 24.81 -49.93
N ALA A 619 8.64 23.99 -49.73
CA ALA A 619 7.44 24.36 -48.98
C ALA A 619 7.72 24.43 -47.47
N PRO A 620 6.94 25.22 -46.70
CA PRO A 620 6.97 25.15 -45.25
C PRO A 620 6.70 23.72 -44.78
N PHE A 621 7.37 23.29 -43.71
CA PHE A 621 7.30 21.93 -43.21
C PHE A 621 7.03 21.89 -41.70
N THR A 622 6.32 20.86 -41.25
CA THR A 622 5.99 20.65 -39.83
C THR A 622 6.66 19.40 -39.25
N THR A 623 7.23 18.55 -40.10
CA THR A 623 7.85 17.27 -39.74
C THR A 623 9.33 17.24 -40.07
N SER A 624 10.10 16.49 -39.29
CA SER A 624 11.53 16.28 -39.46
C SER A 624 11.83 14.78 -39.62
N PRO A 625 12.80 14.36 -40.45
CA PRO A 625 13.72 15.15 -41.28
C PRO A 625 13.07 15.85 -42.48
N VAL A 626 13.67 16.95 -42.95
CA VAL A 626 13.30 17.63 -44.20
C VAL A 626 14.38 17.42 -45.26
N THR A 627 13.98 17.08 -46.48
CA THR A 627 14.88 16.84 -47.62
C THR A 627 14.57 17.81 -48.74
N VAL A 628 15.60 18.48 -49.27
CA VAL A 628 15.50 19.36 -50.44
C VAL A 628 16.60 19.05 -51.44
N SER A 629 16.37 19.35 -52.72
CA SER A 629 17.42 19.26 -53.73
C SER A 629 18.53 20.27 -53.45
N ALA A 630 19.78 19.82 -53.55
CA ALA A 630 20.92 20.72 -53.49
C ALA A 630 20.90 21.68 -54.69
N THR A 631 21.37 22.90 -54.47
CA THR A 631 21.49 23.88 -55.55
C THR A 631 22.67 23.51 -56.45
N ASN A 632 22.64 23.97 -57.71
CA ASN A 632 23.74 23.76 -58.66
C ASN A 632 24.98 24.64 -58.38
N ALA A 633 25.05 25.29 -57.21
CA ALA A 633 26.18 26.14 -56.82
C ALA A 633 27.30 25.30 -56.21
N SER A 634 28.55 25.76 -56.36
CA SER A 634 29.72 25.11 -55.74
C SER A 634 29.69 25.15 -54.20
N GLN A 635 28.90 26.07 -53.63
CA GLN A 635 28.67 26.18 -52.19
C GLN A 635 27.27 26.77 -51.93
N SER A 636 26.63 26.36 -50.84
CA SER A 636 25.37 26.94 -50.38
C SER A 636 25.27 26.89 -48.86
N PHE A 637 24.60 27.88 -48.29
CA PHE A 637 24.37 28.00 -46.86
C PHE A 637 22.88 27.85 -46.60
N PHE A 638 22.54 27.08 -45.58
CA PHE A 638 21.16 26.78 -45.22
C PHE A 638 20.88 27.27 -43.80
N ARG A 639 19.67 27.76 -43.58
CA ARG A 639 19.11 27.97 -42.24
C ARG A 639 17.66 27.53 -42.23
N VAL A 640 17.16 27.19 -41.05
CA VAL A 640 15.74 26.99 -40.82
C VAL A 640 15.24 28.18 -40.01
N ALA A 641 14.10 28.74 -40.40
CA ALA A 641 13.41 29.78 -39.66
C ALA A 641 12.02 29.27 -39.27
N GLY A 642 11.54 29.61 -38.07
CA GLY A 642 10.11 29.50 -37.76
C GLY A 642 9.34 30.56 -38.56
N GLN A 643 8.11 30.24 -38.98
CA GLN A 643 7.21 31.20 -39.61
C GLN A 643 6.39 31.99 -38.59
#